data_AF-A0A3P8FY60-F1
#
_entry.id   AF-A0A3P8FY60-F1
#
_cell.length_a   1.000
_cell.length_b   1.000
_cell.length_c   1.000
_cell.angle_alpha   90.00
_cell.angle_beta   90.00
_cell.angle_gamma   90.00
#
_symmetry.space_group_name_H-M   'P 1'
#
loop_
_entity.id
_entity.type
_entity.pdbx_description
1 polymer ?
#
loop_
_entity_poly.entity_id
_entity_poly.type
_entity_poly.pdbx_seq_one_letter_code
_entity_poly.pdbx_strand_id
1 'polypeptide(L)'
;MSLKIDGARKGRRFGATVDFSIACHEIVGKNENELPLSESEAEAAGEKLRVRLISLNDDKVKEIKHHLQAAVGNVLANARYRFYDPHGLKLKQVTLDTPIMWAYFYHPVPDVETIEEAEAILETKDAAKIMAFNGWVMNDDPLKNFAEPSSFVYLRRELIVWGDSVKLRYGDKPEDSPYLWDRMTKYTELTAKIFHAVRLDNCHSTPLHVAQYMIDKARAIRPNLYVVAELFTGGEYVDNIFINKLGLSSLIRESLSACDCHDLGRQVHRYGASRPAGAFFERVSARRLYPSVSHAVFYDQTHDNPSVLEKHSVFNYLPLSAVGSFACCAIGSTRGYDELVPHYIDVVKEERFYSRWPDQVNYNIGIIKPKSILNELHSWLSSEGFSETFVDQIIPNVLGVTRFCPETREAVLLITHTAFHDPGPNPHHSDFHPIRLGGRVNRLLCEILSTFKGDYPPQKDFKKNPQYINGLMCMNYSILQNVPATESKTFRVESYSDEHGVMVDSLIFYNFPPGSVVIVSIKLDDSQLQAIADLHNFMSQQFDCRLYEPRTSQAMGKGENAYIPLSLPSGNNSLLKPNSVRVLLGNMNLLELNKLLFRCSAEELADGCNFNSYQIPDWGWLVYCGFQSISNVLQGIRDRNDLGHPVCSHLRQGDWLAHYLTERLAKLPHNSNKLITKAIIQMSDILKIMYKPLSNIPRYLVPAYFEALTVTLTEFIKLEITLRFAPWIRSSSSLAKNLAVATTQFYGFIGNSRLPGRVIQFNKDSQNPEIEAMFCSLAAGLPHFAEGMWRSWGRDTFISLRGCLLLTGRYQVSQKCSSSSPIRRDGYTVKPRYNCRDAVWYWLYSIVMYEQFISSTKECCLEGDDSSSILNCPVYRWFPDDDTVGWPDEYLTNSLSSQRIQPLHETMQEALQRHINGIEFIERNAGPTLDEHMKPEGFKVQANIDLNTGFPRGGNAFNCGTWMDKMGSSSKAGNQGIPATPRDGSAVELVGLAYAVVSWLAESHNQGPNYSGYYPHSGVQLTSGKELSWKEWSNLLKNSFESHFWIPESTKDPNLLYNKGIYRDSVGSSGGYTDNQLRPNFLITMVVAPELFTPERAWNALEIAQQRLTGPFGMCTLSRDDLAYRGYYDNSNDSCDFSIARGFNYHQGPEWLWPTGYYLRARLKFACMLGKFDPKKWGHLTLDVTTECQKTFARLNQRMESSQWCSLPELTNANGQLCKDSCEAQAWSVGCILEALYELIFTQNK
;
A
#
# COMPACT_ATOMS: atom_id res chain seq x y z
N MET A 1 34.37 27.57 -16.39
CA MET A 1 33.98 28.43 -17.53
C MET A 1 35.06 28.31 -18.58
N SER A 2 34.75 27.67 -19.70
CA SER A 2 35.69 27.31 -20.76
C SER A 2 35.63 28.34 -21.88
N LEU A 3 36.78 28.84 -22.33
CA LEU A 3 36.88 29.30 -23.72
C LEU A 3 36.36 28.18 -24.60
N LYS A 4 35.25 28.42 -25.30
CA LYS A 4 34.71 27.48 -26.27
C LYS A 4 35.60 27.56 -27.50
N ILE A 5 36.06 26.40 -27.93
CA ILE A 5 36.56 26.22 -29.29
C ILE A 5 35.42 26.60 -30.22
N ASP A 6 35.63 27.60 -31.06
CA ASP A 6 34.69 27.95 -32.10
C ASP A 6 34.79 26.91 -33.23
N GLY A 7 33.64 26.39 -33.65
CA GLY A 7 33.52 25.34 -34.66
C GLY A 7 33.37 23.91 -34.11
N ALA A 8 32.64 23.08 -34.88
CA ALA A 8 32.35 21.69 -34.55
C ALA A 8 33.64 20.86 -34.48
N ARG A 9 34.09 20.52 -33.26
CA ARG A 9 35.13 19.51 -33.02
C ARG A 9 34.81 18.22 -33.79
N LYS A 10 35.47 18.01 -34.92
CA LYS A 10 35.49 16.76 -35.70
C LYS A 10 36.93 16.25 -35.83
N GLY A 11 37.57 15.86 -34.73
CA GLY A 11 38.71 14.92 -34.74
C GLY A 11 39.90 15.21 -35.68
N ARG A 12 40.15 16.47 -36.07
CA ARG A 12 41.29 16.84 -36.94
C ARG A 12 42.53 17.18 -36.11
N ARG A 13 43.72 16.85 -36.63
CA ARG A 13 45.01 17.27 -36.07
C ARG A 13 45.05 18.81 -36.06
N PHE A 14 45.44 19.39 -34.92
CA PHE A 14 45.41 20.85 -34.67
C PHE A 14 44.03 21.53 -34.77
N GLY A 15 42.92 20.79 -34.61
CA GLY A 15 41.56 21.32 -34.73
C GLY A 15 41.04 22.15 -33.53
N ALA A 16 41.90 22.57 -32.60
CA ALA A 16 41.49 23.40 -31.46
C ALA A 16 41.74 24.88 -31.77
N THR A 17 40.71 25.71 -31.68
CA THR A 17 40.74 27.15 -32.00
C THR A 17 40.41 28.00 -30.77
N VAL A 18 40.73 29.29 -30.84
CA VAL A 18 40.40 30.30 -29.83
C VAL A 18 39.41 31.27 -30.46
N ASP A 19 38.25 31.44 -29.83
CA ASP A 19 37.34 32.55 -30.15
C ASP A 19 37.99 33.85 -29.64
N PHE A 20 38.49 34.65 -30.58
CA PHE A 20 39.22 35.87 -30.26
C PHE A 20 38.33 36.96 -29.66
N SER A 21 37.05 37.02 -30.02
CA SER A 21 36.11 38.01 -29.48
C SER A 21 35.85 37.72 -27.99
N ILE A 22 35.62 36.45 -27.64
CA ILE A 22 35.48 36.03 -26.24
C ILE A 22 36.80 36.20 -25.48
N ALA A 23 37.93 35.82 -26.08
CA ALA A 23 39.23 35.97 -25.45
C ALA A 23 39.59 37.44 -25.16
N CYS A 24 39.22 38.36 -26.07
CA CYS A 24 39.41 39.79 -25.88
C CYS A 24 38.58 40.32 -24.69
N HIS A 25 37.31 39.95 -24.61
CA HIS A 25 36.45 40.35 -23.50
C HIS A 25 36.92 39.77 -22.16
N GLU A 26 37.06 38.44 -22.08
CA GLU A 26 37.21 37.71 -20.81
C GLU A 26 38.65 37.66 -20.29
N ILE A 27 39.65 37.66 -21.17
CA ILE A 27 41.07 37.48 -20.78
C ILE A 27 41.80 38.81 -20.79
N VAL A 28 41.56 39.62 -21.83
CA VAL A 28 42.20 40.94 -21.97
C VAL A 28 41.44 42.00 -21.16
N GLY A 29 40.13 41.83 -20.93
CA GLY A 29 39.30 42.76 -20.17
C GLY A 29 38.92 44.01 -20.96
N LYS A 30 38.84 43.88 -22.30
CA LYS A 30 38.57 44.98 -23.24
C LYS A 30 37.45 44.58 -24.20
N ASN A 31 36.55 45.50 -24.49
CA ASN A 31 35.51 45.29 -25.52
C ASN A 31 36.07 45.57 -26.92
N GLU A 32 35.47 45.00 -27.97
CA GLU A 32 35.89 45.28 -29.37
C GLU A 32 35.87 46.79 -29.71
N ASN A 33 35.01 47.55 -29.04
CA ASN A 33 34.90 49.01 -29.16
C ASN A 33 36.06 49.79 -28.53
N GLU A 34 36.93 49.12 -27.77
CA GLU A 34 38.09 49.71 -27.07
C GLU A 34 39.41 49.44 -27.82
N LEU A 35 39.31 48.99 -29.07
CA LEU A 35 40.42 48.79 -30.01
C LEU A 35 40.55 50.00 -30.96
N PRO A 36 41.78 50.36 -31.41
CA PRO A 36 43.05 49.70 -31.15
C PRO A 36 43.66 50.10 -29.80
N LEU A 37 44.33 49.14 -29.16
CA LEU A 37 45.08 49.36 -27.92
C LEU A 37 46.37 50.15 -28.20
N SER A 38 46.87 50.89 -27.21
CA SER A 38 48.25 51.38 -27.25
C SER A 38 49.25 50.21 -27.28
N GLU A 39 50.46 50.43 -27.79
CA GLU A 39 51.48 49.38 -27.94
C GLU A 39 51.76 48.65 -26.61
N SER A 40 51.87 49.39 -25.49
CA SER A 40 52.04 48.83 -24.15
C SER A 40 50.81 48.03 -23.67
N GLU A 41 49.59 48.48 -23.98
CA GLU A 41 48.37 47.75 -23.67
C GLU A 41 48.23 46.49 -24.52
N ALA A 42 48.66 46.52 -25.78
CA ALA A 42 48.66 45.38 -26.69
C ALA A 42 49.67 44.30 -26.25
N GLU A 43 50.86 44.68 -25.79
CA GLU A 43 51.84 43.77 -25.21
C GLU A 43 51.30 43.12 -23.91
N ALA A 44 50.72 43.92 -23.01
CA ALA A 44 50.13 43.41 -21.77
C ALA A 44 48.93 42.49 -22.04
N ALA A 45 48.10 42.80 -23.04
CA ALA A 45 47.00 41.96 -23.52
C ALA A 45 47.50 40.63 -24.10
N GLY A 46 48.53 40.69 -24.96
CA GLY A 46 49.18 39.53 -25.56
C GLY A 46 49.78 38.60 -24.50
N GLU A 47 50.42 39.17 -23.48
CA GLU A 47 51.01 38.41 -22.38
C GLU A 47 49.93 37.73 -21.50
N LYS A 48 48.84 38.44 -21.16
CA LYS A 48 47.70 37.84 -20.44
C LYS A 48 47.09 36.67 -21.22
N LEU A 49 46.89 36.85 -22.53
CA LEU A 49 46.38 35.79 -23.40
C LEU A 49 47.35 34.61 -23.44
N ARG A 50 48.65 34.86 -23.60
CA ARG A 50 49.70 33.83 -23.61
C ARG A 50 49.71 33.00 -22.32
N VAL A 51 49.71 33.66 -21.15
CA VAL A 51 49.70 32.98 -19.84
C VAL A 51 48.44 32.12 -19.69
N ARG A 52 47.28 32.64 -20.10
CA ARG A 52 46.02 31.87 -20.01
C ARG A 52 46.00 30.67 -20.96
N LEU A 53 46.48 30.83 -22.20
CA LEU A 53 46.58 29.74 -23.16
C LEU A 53 47.56 28.65 -22.69
N ILE A 54 48.69 29.02 -22.10
CA ILE A 54 49.63 28.07 -21.49
C ILE A 54 48.95 27.28 -20.38
N SER A 55 48.25 27.95 -19.45
CA SER A 55 47.52 27.28 -18.38
C SER A 55 46.45 26.30 -18.90
N LEU A 56 45.68 26.69 -19.92
CA LEU A 56 44.65 25.82 -20.52
C LEU A 56 45.27 24.63 -21.24
N ASN A 57 46.39 24.84 -21.93
CA ASN A 57 47.15 23.79 -22.58
C ASN A 57 47.76 22.84 -21.55
N ASP A 58 48.27 23.33 -20.42
CA ASP A 58 48.80 22.50 -19.34
C ASP A 58 47.73 21.59 -18.75
N ASP A 59 46.52 22.10 -18.54
CA ASP A 59 45.39 21.30 -18.08
C ASP A 59 45.02 20.22 -19.11
N LYS A 60 45.02 20.56 -20.40
CA LYS A 60 44.80 19.57 -21.47
C LYS A 60 45.93 18.57 -21.62
N VAL A 61 47.18 18.97 -21.43
CA VAL A 61 48.33 18.07 -21.43
C VAL A 61 48.21 17.06 -20.29
N LYS A 62 47.76 17.47 -19.09
CA LYS A 62 47.50 16.53 -17.98
C LYS A 62 46.41 15.51 -18.34
N GLU A 63 45.30 15.96 -18.92
CA GLU A 63 44.21 15.09 -19.39
C GLU A 63 44.68 14.08 -20.45
N ILE A 64 45.40 14.54 -21.48
CA ILE A 64 45.94 13.68 -22.53
C ILE A 64 46.99 12.72 -21.99
N LYS A 65 47.87 13.15 -21.07
CA LYS A 65 48.83 12.27 -20.38
C LYS A 65 48.11 11.11 -19.69
N HIS A 66 47.00 11.39 -19.01
CA HIS A 66 46.19 10.35 -18.39
C HIS A 66 45.61 9.37 -19.42
N HIS A 67 45.09 9.85 -20.55
CA HIS A 67 44.58 8.98 -21.62
C HIS A 67 45.67 8.11 -22.27
N LEU A 68 46.85 8.68 -22.48
CA LEU A 68 48.00 7.95 -23.02
C LEU A 68 48.50 6.89 -22.03
N GLN A 69 48.54 7.18 -20.73
CA GLN A 69 48.87 6.21 -19.69
C GLN A 69 47.89 5.03 -19.70
N ALA A 70 46.59 5.30 -19.81
CA ALA A 70 45.58 4.25 -19.94
C ALA A 70 45.79 3.42 -21.23
N ALA A 71 46.03 4.08 -22.37
CA ALA A 71 46.32 3.41 -23.64
C ALA A 71 47.53 2.47 -23.56
N VAL A 72 48.65 2.94 -23.02
CA VAL A 72 49.86 2.14 -22.84
C VAL A 72 49.59 0.97 -21.88
N GLY A 73 48.90 1.23 -20.76
CA GLY A 73 48.53 0.19 -19.80
C GLY A 73 47.69 -0.92 -20.43
N ASN A 74 46.70 -0.56 -21.25
CA ASN A 74 45.83 -1.53 -21.92
C ASN A 74 46.54 -2.32 -23.02
N VAL A 75 47.45 -1.69 -23.78
CA VAL A 75 48.30 -2.40 -24.75
C VAL A 75 49.18 -3.44 -24.05
N LEU A 76 49.79 -3.07 -22.92
CA LEU A 76 50.61 -3.99 -22.12
C LEU A 76 49.77 -5.13 -21.54
N ALA A 77 48.57 -4.84 -21.03
CA ALA A 77 47.65 -5.86 -20.52
C ALA A 77 47.23 -6.85 -21.62
N ASN A 78 46.89 -6.36 -22.82
CA ASN A 78 46.52 -7.19 -23.96
C ASN A 78 47.68 -8.09 -24.41
N ALA A 79 48.88 -7.51 -24.54
CA ALA A 79 50.09 -8.26 -24.89
C ALA A 79 50.40 -9.34 -23.83
N ARG A 80 50.28 -9.00 -22.54
CA ARG A 80 50.45 -9.97 -21.45
C ARG A 80 49.47 -11.13 -21.58
N TYR A 81 48.18 -10.85 -21.74
CA TYR A 81 47.16 -11.88 -21.89
C TYR A 81 47.42 -12.77 -23.11
N ARG A 82 47.76 -12.19 -24.26
CA ARG A 82 47.88 -12.97 -25.50
C ARG A 82 49.14 -13.83 -25.58
N PHE A 83 50.25 -13.39 -24.98
CA PHE A 83 51.55 -14.05 -25.18
C PHE A 83 52.08 -14.74 -23.91
N TYR A 84 51.76 -14.25 -22.71
CA TYR A 84 52.42 -14.69 -21.47
C TYR A 84 51.47 -15.27 -20.42
N ASP A 85 50.22 -14.82 -20.36
CA ASP A 85 49.31 -15.19 -19.26
C ASP A 85 48.96 -16.70 -19.29
N PRO A 86 49.02 -17.40 -18.13
CA PRO A 86 48.63 -18.81 -18.04
C PRO A 86 47.20 -19.10 -18.50
N HIS A 87 46.29 -18.14 -18.40
CA HIS A 87 44.89 -18.23 -18.77
C HIS A 87 44.55 -17.52 -20.10
N GLY A 88 45.56 -17.03 -20.83
CA GLY A 88 45.39 -16.38 -22.11
C GLY A 88 45.78 -17.23 -23.33
N LEU A 89 45.87 -16.61 -24.51
CA LEU A 89 45.99 -17.31 -25.80
C LEU A 89 47.33 -18.03 -26.02
N LYS A 90 48.39 -17.64 -25.28
CA LYS A 90 49.76 -18.20 -25.38
C LYS A 90 50.30 -18.25 -26.82
N LEU A 91 50.11 -17.17 -27.56
CA LEU A 91 50.67 -17.00 -28.89
C LEU A 91 52.20 -17.04 -28.81
N LYS A 92 52.84 -17.77 -29.73
CA LYS A 92 54.30 -18.01 -29.67
C LYS A 92 55.12 -16.89 -30.31
N GLN A 93 54.57 -16.20 -31.30
CA GLN A 93 55.29 -15.22 -32.11
C GLN A 93 54.38 -14.04 -32.47
N VAL A 94 54.98 -12.86 -32.58
CA VAL A 94 54.34 -11.67 -33.11
C VAL A 94 54.50 -11.70 -34.63
N THR A 95 53.39 -11.72 -35.36
CA THR A 95 53.34 -11.65 -36.82
C THR A 95 52.34 -10.57 -37.25
N LEU A 96 52.20 -10.35 -38.57
CA LEU A 96 51.12 -9.49 -39.09
C LEU A 96 49.72 -10.03 -38.77
N ASP A 97 49.56 -11.37 -38.72
CA ASP A 97 48.30 -12.03 -38.36
C ASP A 97 48.09 -12.09 -36.83
N THR A 98 49.18 -12.08 -36.05
CA THR A 98 49.16 -12.05 -34.58
C THR A 98 49.90 -10.82 -34.03
N PRO A 99 49.41 -9.60 -34.32
CA PRO A 99 50.09 -8.36 -33.90
C PRO A 99 50.08 -8.22 -32.37
N ILE A 100 50.96 -7.40 -31.79
CA ILE A 100 50.98 -7.13 -30.34
C ILE A 100 49.63 -6.61 -29.83
N MET A 101 48.98 -5.76 -30.64
CA MET A 101 47.66 -5.20 -30.37
C MET A 101 46.72 -5.49 -31.53
N TRP A 102 45.45 -5.77 -31.22
CA TRP A 102 44.42 -5.95 -32.25
C TRP A 102 44.26 -4.70 -33.12
N ALA A 103 43.85 -4.90 -34.38
CA ALA A 103 43.33 -3.80 -35.18
C ALA A 103 42.00 -3.33 -34.56
N TYR A 104 41.82 -2.01 -34.40
CA TYR A 104 40.58 -1.42 -33.88
C TYR A 104 39.67 -0.88 -34.98
N PHE A 105 40.23 -0.74 -36.18
CA PHE A 105 39.56 -0.18 -37.34
C PHE A 105 39.88 -1.06 -38.54
N TYR A 106 38.86 -1.31 -39.35
CA TYR A 106 39.05 -1.78 -40.71
C TYR A 106 39.63 -0.63 -41.54
N HIS A 107 40.76 -0.87 -42.20
CA HIS A 107 41.40 0.08 -43.07
C HIS A 107 41.42 -0.47 -44.51
N PRO A 108 40.73 0.16 -45.47
CA PRO A 108 40.58 -0.37 -46.83
C PRO A 108 41.78 -0.11 -47.74
N VAL A 109 42.63 0.87 -47.39
CA VAL A 109 43.83 1.22 -48.15
C VAL A 109 45.03 0.50 -47.51
N PRO A 110 45.73 -0.40 -48.24
CA PRO A 110 46.93 -1.06 -47.73
C PRO A 110 48.11 -0.07 -47.63
N ASP A 111 49.13 -0.44 -46.85
CA ASP A 111 50.46 0.21 -46.86
C ASP A 111 50.51 1.70 -46.46
N VAL A 112 49.66 2.13 -45.52
CA VAL A 112 49.74 3.48 -44.91
C VAL A 112 50.79 3.47 -43.80
N GLU A 113 51.95 4.10 -44.01
CA GLU A 113 53.09 4.06 -43.07
C GLU A 113 53.34 5.40 -42.37
N THR A 114 52.93 6.52 -42.97
CA THR A 114 53.17 7.87 -42.42
C THR A 114 51.89 8.56 -41.95
N ILE A 115 52.03 9.56 -41.06
CA ILE A 115 50.89 10.35 -40.58
C ILE A 115 50.30 11.17 -41.73
N GLU A 116 51.16 11.71 -42.60
CA GLU A 116 50.78 12.54 -43.73
C GLU A 116 49.95 11.74 -44.76
N GLU A 117 50.31 10.49 -45.03
CA GLU A 117 49.51 9.57 -45.86
C GLU A 117 48.15 9.27 -45.23
N ALA A 118 48.12 8.99 -43.92
CA ALA A 118 46.86 8.76 -43.20
C ALA A 118 45.94 9.98 -43.23
N GLU A 119 46.50 11.20 -43.07
CA GLU A 119 45.75 12.45 -43.15
C GLU A 119 45.22 12.73 -44.56
N ALA A 120 45.99 12.43 -45.60
CA ALA A 120 45.56 12.58 -46.99
C ALA A 120 44.32 11.73 -47.30
N ILE A 121 44.22 10.53 -46.72
CA ILE A 121 43.07 9.63 -46.91
C ILE A 121 41.78 10.23 -46.33
N LEU A 122 41.86 10.97 -45.23
CA LEU A 122 40.69 11.59 -44.59
C LEU A 122 39.98 12.62 -45.47
N GLU A 123 40.67 13.17 -46.47
CA GLU A 123 40.13 14.12 -47.46
C GLU A 123 39.63 13.43 -48.74
N THR A 124 39.68 12.09 -48.80
CA THR A 124 39.16 11.28 -49.90
C THR A 124 37.82 10.62 -49.57
N LYS A 125 37.18 10.00 -50.57
CA LYS A 125 35.96 9.19 -50.37
C LYS A 125 36.22 7.91 -49.56
N ASP A 126 37.47 7.46 -49.45
CA ASP A 126 37.84 6.25 -48.72
C ASP A 126 37.83 6.46 -47.20
N ALA A 127 37.84 7.71 -46.72
CA ALA A 127 37.66 8.04 -45.31
C ALA A 127 36.39 7.40 -44.71
N ALA A 128 35.29 7.37 -45.47
CA ALA A 128 34.01 6.79 -45.04
C ALA A 128 34.04 5.25 -44.93
N LYS A 129 35.07 4.60 -45.49
CA LYS A 129 35.27 3.15 -45.45
C LYS A 129 36.19 2.72 -44.28
N ILE A 130 36.78 3.67 -43.56
CA ILE A 130 37.50 3.38 -42.31
C ILE A 130 36.46 3.16 -41.21
N MET A 131 36.27 1.91 -40.83
CA MET A 131 35.17 1.52 -39.93
C MET A 131 35.71 1.00 -38.61
N ALA A 132 35.14 1.44 -37.50
CA ALA A 132 35.49 0.92 -36.18
C ALA A 132 34.98 -0.52 -36.02
N PHE A 133 35.82 -1.40 -35.49
CA PHE A 133 35.38 -2.72 -35.06
C PHE A 133 34.58 -2.64 -33.75
N ASN A 134 33.68 -3.58 -33.56
CA ASN A 134 32.89 -3.70 -32.33
C ASN A 134 33.66 -4.49 -31.26
N GLY A 135 33.06 -4.62 -30.08
CA GLY A 135 33.64 -5.34 -28.95
C GLY A 135 32.86 -5.08 -27.68
N TRP A 136 33.50 -5.32 -26.54
CA TRP A 136 32.96 -4.99 -25.22
C TRP A 136 34.02 -4.31 -24.35
N VAL A 137 33.55 -3.55 -23.36
CA VAL A 137 34.38 -2.80 -22.42
C VAL A 137 34.08 -3.30 -21.01
N MET A 138 35.12 -3.62 -20.25
CA MET A 138 34.96 -4.12 -18.90
C MET A 138 34.44 -3.02 -17.96
N ASN A 139 33.36 -3.30 -17.23
CA ASN A 139 32.72 -2.39 -16.27
C ASN A 139 32.23 -1.05 -16.87
N ASP A 140 31.86 -1.05 -18.16
CA ASP A 140 31.32 0.15 -18.80
C ASP A 140 29.84 0.37 -18.45
N ASP A 141 29.37 1.60 -18.67
CA ASP A 141 27.97 1.99 -18.49
C ASP A 141 27.15 1.48 -19.69
N PRO A 142 26.31 0.43 -19.54
CA PRO A 142 25.58 -0.17 -20.67
C PRO A 142 24.53 0.78 -21.27
N LEU A 143 24.22 1.90 -20.61
CA LEU A 143 23.32 2.93 -21.15
C LEU A 143 24.04 3.91 -22.09
N LYS A 144 25.37 3.84 -22.20
CA LYS A 144 26.17 4.70 -23.06
C LYS A 144 26.82 3.91 -24.17
N ASN A 145 26.77 4.46 -25.38
CA ASN A 145 27.49 3.86 -26.48
C ASN A 145 28.97 4.29 -26.42
N PHE A 146 29.86 3.33 -26.16
CA PHE A 146 31.30 3.54 -26.09
C PHE A 146 31.95 4.06 -27.39
N ALA A 147 31.22 4.12 -28.50
CA ALA A 147 31.68 4.72 -29.76
C ALA A 147 31.14 6.15 -30.00
N GLU A 148 30.47 6.76 -29.01
CA GLU A 148 30.03 8.14 -29.10
C GLU A 148 31.21 9.13 -29.18
N PRO A 149 31.02 10.33 -29.76
CA PRO A 149 32.09 11.34 -29.86
C PRO A 149 32.71 11.77 -28.53
N SER A 150 31.97 11.65 -27.43
CA SER A 150 32.44 11.94 -26.06
C SER A 150 33.21 10.79 -25.41
N SER A 151 33.21 9.59 -26.01
CA SER A 151 33.91 8.42 -25.51
C SER A 151 35.37 8.40 -25.97
N PHE A 152 36.25 7.97 -25.07
CA PHE A 152 37.68 7.81 -25.34
C PHE A 152 38.11 6.34 -25.37
N VAL A 153 37.17 5.39 -25.36
CA VAL A 153 37.44 3.94 -25.29
C VAL A 153 38.41 3.47 -26.40
N TYR A 154 38.17 3.87 -27.65
CA TYR A 154 39.05 3.52 -28.77
C TYR A 154 40.44 4.15 -28.65
N LEU A 155 40.51 5.41 -28.17
CA LEU A 155 41.78 6.13 -27.97
C LEU A 155 42.60 5.50 -26.84
N ARG A 156 41.95 5.16 -25.73
CA ARG A 156 42.55 4.55 -24.54
C ARG A 156 42.74 3.05 -24.65
N ARG A 157 42.37 2.44 -25.78
CA ARG A 157 42.50 0.98 -26.03
C ARG A 157 41.77 0.14 -24.98
N GLU A 158 40.67 0.64 -24.43
CA GLU A 158 39.88 -0.04 -23.38
C GLU A 158 38.96 -1.13 -23.96
N LEU A 159 38.66 -1.07 -25.27
CA LEU A 159 37.80 -2.05 -25.95
C LEU A 159 38.53 -3.39 -26.15
N ILE A 160 37.87 -4.49 -25.78
CA ILE A 160 38.23 -5.84 -26.20
C ILE A 160 37.55 -6.06 -27.56
N VAL A 161 38.36 -6.02 -28.62
CA VAL A 161 37.89 -5.91 -30.01
C VAL A 161 37.53 -7.28 -30.62
N TRP A 162 36.44 -7.30 -31.39
CA TRP A 162 36.09 -8.37 -32.31
C TRP A 162 36.46 -7.98 -33.75
N GLY A 163 37.62 -8.44 -34.21
CA GLY A 163 38.18 -8.04 -35.52
C GLY A 163 37.42 -8.57 -36.74
N ASP A 164 36.45 -9.46 -36.54
CA ASP A 164 35.56 -10.00 -37.56
C ASP A 164 34.30 -9.13 -37.78
N SER A 165 34.02 -8.18 -36.89
CA SER A 165 32.74 -7.48 -36.80
C SER A 165 32.89 -5.96 -36.76
N VAL A 166 32.32 -5.26 -37.75
CA VAL A 166 32.25 -3.79 -37.76
C VAL A 166 31.08 -3.27 -36.90
N LYS A 167 31.30 -2.20 -36.14
CA LYS A 167 30.26 -1.59 -35.30
C LYS A 167 29.28 -0.77 -36.15
N LEU A 168 27.98 -1.07 -36.03
CA LEU A 168 26.93 -0.39 -36.77
C LEU A 168 26.55 0.94 -36.08
N ARG A 169 26.70 2.06 -36.79
CA ARG A 169 26.38 3.41 -36.28
C ARG A 169 24.96 3.83 -36.67
N TYR A 170 23.99 3.55 -35.80
CA TYR A 170 22.58 3.91 -36.01
C TYR A 170 22.31 5.42 -35.91
N GLY A 171 22.98 6.12 -35.00
CA GLY A 171 22.63 7.50 -34.63
C GLY A 171 21.46 7.55 -33.63
N ASP A 172 20.91 8.73 -33.42
CA ASP A 172 19.82 8.97 -32.47
C ASP A 172 18.46 8.67 -33.11
N LYS A 173 18.37 8.76 -34.44
CA LYS A 173 17.14 8.58 -35.21
C LYS A 173 17.40 7.95 -36.59
N PRO A 174 16.36 7.39 -37.26
CA PRO A 174 16.50 6.77 -38.57
C PRO A 174 17.21 7.62 -39.62
N GLU A 175 17.02 8.94 -39.59
CA GLU A 175 17.58 9.89 -40.56
C GLU A 175 19.11 9.99 -40.49
N ASP A 176 19.73 9.61 -39.37
CA ASP A 176 21.18 9.72 -39.19
C ASP A 176 21.96 8.63 -39.95
N SER A 177 21.30 7.49 -40.22
CA SER A 177 21.81 6.36 -41.02
C SER A 177 20.66 5.61 -41.75
N PRO A 178 19.95 6.24 -42.72
CA PRO A 178 18.67 5.74 -43.23
C PRO A 178 18.73 4.32 -43.80
N TYR A 179 19.78 4.02 -44.57
CA TYR A 179 19.98 2.69 -45.16
C TYR A 179 20.10 1.60 -44.10
N LEU A 180 20.85 1.86 -43.03
CA LEU A 180 21.07 0.90 -41.95
C LEU A 180 19.76 0.58 -41.24
N TRP A 181 19.00 1.61 -40.88
CA TRP A 181 17.70 1.43 -40.23
C TRP A 181 16.71 0.66 -41.11
N ASP A 182 16.59 1.01 -42.40
CA ASP A 182 15.71 0.28 -43.34
C ASP A 182 16.13 -1.19 -43.50
N ARG A 183 17.42 -1.44 -43.73
CA ARG A 183 17.97 -2.80 -43.87
C ARG A 183 17.67 -3.64 -42.62
N MET A 184 17.94 -3.08 -41.44
CA MET A 184 17.75 -3.84 -40.20
C MET A 184 16.28 -3.99 -39.83
N THR A 185 15.42 -3.03 -40.16
CA THR A 185 13.97 -3.18 -40.03
C THR A 185 13.49 -4.38 -40.84
N LYS A 186 13.86 -4.45 -42.13
CA LYS A 186 13.48 -5.57 -43.01
C LYS A 186 14.01 -6.91 -42.52
N TYR A 187 15.25 -6.94 -42.02
CA TYR A 187 15.82 -8.14 -41.40
C TYR A 187 15.02 -8.58 -40.17
N THR A 188 14.68 -7.65 -39.28
CA THR A 188 13.95 -7.95 -38.06
C THR A 188 12.52 -8.41 -38.37
N GLU A 189 11.85 -7.76 -39.32
CA GLU A 189 10.53 -8.19 -39.80
C GLU A 189 10.58 -9.58 -40.44
N LEU A 190 11.60 -9.88 -41.25
CA LEU A 190 11.79 -11.21 -41.84
C LEU A 190 12.01 -12.27 -40.75
N THR A 191 12.85 -11.96 -39.76
CA THR A 191 13.08 -12.82 -38.59
C THR A 191 11.78 -13.10 -37.85
N ALA A 192 10.95 -12.08 -37.61
CA ALA A 192 9.67 -12.22 -36.91
C ALA A 192 8.61 -13.02 -37.71
N LYS A 193 8.67 -13.00 -39.05
CA LYS A 193 7.82 -13.83 -39.91
C LYS A 193 8.15 -15.31 -39.75
N ILE A 194 9.42 -15.65 -39.61
CA ILE A 194 9.92 -17.04 -39.58
C ILE A 194 9.89 -17.61 -38.16
N PHE A 195 10.37 -16.86 -37.17
CA PHE A 195 10.63 -17.36 -35.82
C PHE A 195 9.59 -16.90 -34.80
N HIS A 196 9.35 -17.74 -33.79
CA HIS A 196 8.46 -17.45 -32.66
C HIS A 196 9.17 -16.76 -31.50
N ALA A 197 10.50 -16.83 -31.49
CA ALA A 197 11.35 -16.27 -30.47
C ALA A 197 12.61 -15.64 -31.09
N VAL A 198 13.18 -14.66 -30.40
CA VAL A 198 14.48 -14.07 -30.74
C VAL A 198 15.36 -14.00 -29.49
N ARG A 199 16.64 -14.31 -29.65
CA ARG A 199 17.70 -14.10 -28.65
C ARG A 199 18.44 -12.81 -28.98
N LEU A 200 18.44 -11.87 -28.05
CA LEU A 200 19.24 -10.65 -28.12
C LEU A 200 20.61 -10.92 -27.50
N ASP A 201 21.59 -11.10 -28.38
CA ASP A 201 22.98 -11.22 -28.03
C ASP A 201 23.54 -9.90 -27.51
N ASN A 202 24.32 -9.92 -26.43
CA ASN A 202 24.94 -8.73 -25.85
C ASN A 202 24.00 -7.51 -25.76
N CYS A 203 22.77 -7.73 -25.28
CA CYS A 203 21.68 -6.75 -25.32
C CYS A 203 22.06 -5.43 -24.62
N HIS A 204 22.83 -5.53 -23.54
CA HIS A 204 23.36 -4.41 -22.75
C HIS A 204 24.34 -3.50 -23.53
N SER A 205 24.88 -3.95 -24.68
CA SER A 205 25.76 -3.17 -25.55
C SER A 205 25.03 -2.58 -26.77
N THR A 206 23.72 -2.83 -26.90
CA THR A 206 22.89 -2.27 -27.97
C THR A 206 22.20 -1.00 -27.47
N PRO A 207 22.29 0.14 -28.20
CA PRO A 207 21.57 1.35 -27.82
C PRO A 207 20.07 1.09 -27.65
N LEU A 208 19.54 1.49 -26.49
CA LEU A 208 18.21 1.06 -26.05
C LEU A 208 17.10 1.49 -27.03
N HIS A 209 17.19 2.68 -27.61
CA HIS A 209 16.22 3.18 -28.59
C HIS A 209 16.22 2.39 -29.90
N VAL A 210 17.38 1.89 -30.32
CA VAL A 210 17.51 1.04 -31.51
C VAL A 210 16.87 -0.31 -31.24
N ALA A 211 17.23 -0.95 -30.13
CA ALA A 211 16.66 -2.24 -29.74
C ALA A 211 15.13 -2.15 -29.61
N GLN A 212 14.63 -1.09 -28.96
CA GLN A 212 13.19 -0.87 -28.79
C GLN A 212 12.48 -0.77 -30.14
N TYR A 213 12.97 0.08 -31.05
CA TYR A 213 12.38 0.22 -32.38
C TYR A 213 12.34 -1.10 -33.15
N MET A 214 13.43 -1.87 -33.13
CA MET A 214 13.49 -3.14 -33.86
C MET A 214 12.53 -4.17 -33.26
N ILE A 215 12.45 -4.30 -31.93
CA ILE A 215 11.50 -5.21 -31.28
C ILE A 215 10.05 -4.77 -31.51
N ASP A 216 9.75 -3.48 -31.54
CA ASP A 216 8.42 -2.97 -31.85
C ASP A 216 8.01 -3.34 -33.29
N LYS A 217 8.94 -3.27 -34.25
CA LYS A 217 8.72 -3.74 -35.63
C LYS A 217 8.51 -5.26 -35.69
N ALA A 218 9.29 -6.02 -34.92
CA ALA A 218 9.13 -7.46 -34.82
C ALA A 218 7.73 -7.83 -34.26
N ARG A 219 7.28 -7.13 -33.21
CA ARG A 219 5.97 -7.35 -32.57
C ARG A 219 4.79 -6.89 -33.40
N ALA A 220 4.96 -5.86 -34.24
CA ALA A 220 3.95 -5.48 -35.22
C ALA A 220 3.66 -6.63 -36.21
N ILE A 221 4.67 -7.43 -36.55
CA ILE A 221 4.51 -8.64 -37.37
C ILE A 221 4.00 -9.83 -36.54
N ARG A 222 4.55 -10.02 -35.34
CA ARG A 222 4.21 -11.13 -34.43
C ARG A 222 3.95 -10.60 -33.02
N PRO A 223 2.69 -10.31 -32.66
CA PRO A 223 2.37 -9.74 -31.34
C PRO A 223 2.84 -10.61 -30.15
N ASN A 224 2.85 -11.93 -30.31
CA ASN A 224 3.26 -12.89 -29.29
C ASN A 224 4.75 -13.31 -29.41
N LEU A 225 5.62 -12.45 -29.95
CA LEU A 225 7.04 -12.74 -30.07
C LEU A 225 7.70 -12.89 -28.70
N TYR A 226 8.30 -14.06 -28.44
CA TYR A 226 9.07 -14.31 -27.23
C TYR A 226 10.48 -13.73 -27.36
N VAL A 227 10.89 -12.85 -26.44
CA VAL A 227 12.18 -12.16 -26.52
C VAL A 227 13.03 -12.57 -25.32
N VAL A 228 14.15 -13.23 -25.58
CA VAL A 228 15.14 -13.58 -24.56
C VAL A 228 16.39 -12.73 -24.75
N ALA A 229 17.01 -12.28 -23.67
CA ALA A 229 18.24 -11.47 -23.77
C ALA A 229 19.36 -12.04 -22.91
N GLU A 230 20.56 -12.01 -23.47
CA GLU A 230 21.79 -12.02 -22.70
C GLU A 230 22.03 -10.60 -22.18
N LEU A 231 21.75 -10.41 -20.88
CA LEU A 231 21.78 -9.11 -20.23
C LEU A 231 22.55 -9.21 -18.92
N PHE A 232 23.73 -8.60 -18.92
CA PHE A 232 24.63 -8.51 -17.79
C PHE A 232 24.94 -7.03 -17.55
N THR A 233 24.14 -6.38 -16.73
CA THR A 233 24.40 -4.99 -16.33
C THR A 233 25.06 -4.95 -14.96
N GLY A 234 25.53 -3.76 -14.55
CA GLY A 234 26.11 -3.54 -13.22
C GLY A 234 25.12 -3.66 -12.05
N GLY A 235 23.82 -3.90 -12.30
CA GLY A 235 22.84 -4.12 -11.24
C GLY A 235 21.39 -4.21 -11.72
N GLU A 236 20.52 -4.82 -10.90
CA GLU A 236 19.14 -5.15 -11.26
C GLU A 236 18.28 -3.94 -11.67
N TYR A 237 18.57 -2.76 -11.14
CA TYR A 237 17.88 -1.54 -11.54
C TYR A 237 18.06 -1.26 -13.04
N VAL A 238 19.27 -1.45 -13.56
CA VAL A 238 19.59 -1.23 -14.97
C VAL A 238 18.97 -2.34 -15.82
N ASP A 239 19.03 -3.60 -15.36
CA ASP A 239 18.31 -4.71 -16.02
C ASP A 239 16.82 -4.38 -16.20
N ASN A 240 16.17 -3.85 -15.15
CA ASN A 240 14.76 -3.48 -15.18
C ASN A 240 14.44 -2.39 -16.21
N ILE A 241 15.37 -1.48 -16.51
CA ILE A 241 15.19 -0.47 -17.58
C ILE A 241 15.06 -1.19 -18.93
N PHE A 242 15.99 -2.10 -19.23
CA PHE A 242 15.97 -2.87 -20.48
C PHE A 242 14.75 -3.78 -20.57
N ILE A 243 14.43 -4.52 -19.49
CA ILE A 243 13.26 -5.41 -19.45
C ILE A 243 11.98 -4.63 -19.76
N ASN A 244 11.74 -3.52 -19.07
CA ASN A 244 10.49 -2.77 -19.22
C ASN A 244 10.41 -2.02 -20.56
N LYS A 245 11.53 -1.50 -21.07
CA LYS A 245 11.55 -0.75 -22.34
C LYS A 245 11.45 -1.64 -23.57
N LEU A 246 12.11 -2.79 -23.54
CA LEU A 246 12.10 -3.75 -24.66
C LEU A 246 10.97 -4.78 -24.52
N GLY A 247 10.34 -4.87 -23.35
CA GLY A 247 9.36 -5.91 -23.00
C GLY A 247 9.99 -7.31 -23.02
N LEU A 248 11.18 -7.49 -22.46
CA LEU A 248 11.86 -8.79 -22.48
C LEU A 248 11.00 -9.86 -21.79
N SER A 249 10.89 -11.03 -22.42
CA SER A 249 10.13 -12.16 -21.88
C SER A 249 10.93 -12.91 -20.84
N SER A 250 12.23 -13.14 -21.08
CA SER A 250 13.13 -13.77 -20.12
C SER A 250 14.57 -13.28 -20.25
N LEU A 251 15.34 -13.43 -19.16
CA LEU A 251 16.79 -13.25 -19.16
C LEU A 251 17.53 -14.60 -19.15
N ILE A 252 18.66 -14.67 -19.84
CA ILE A 252 19.53 -15.85 -19.79
C ILE A 252 20.23 -15.91 -18.43
N ARG A 253 20.23 -17.10 -17.82
CA ARG A 253 20.98 -17.46 -16.63
C ARG A 253 21.73 -18.76 -16.90
N GLU A 254 22.92 -18.92 -16.34
CA GLU A 254 23.81 -20.04 -16.68
C GLU A 254 24.16 -20.86 -15.44
N SER A 255 23.83 -22.14 -15.43
CA SER A 255 24.09 -23.01 -14.28
C SER A 255 25.59 -23.18 -14.01
N LEU A 256 26.40 -23.16 -15.08
CA LEU A 256 27.85 -23.20 -14.99
C LEU A 256 28.45 -21.94 -14.38
N SER A 257 27.72 -20.83 -14.21
CA SER A 257 28.24 -19.67 -13.47
C SER A 257 28.42 -19.95 -11.97
N ALA A 258 27.71 -20.96 -11.43
CA ALA A 258 27.80 -21.34 -10.04
C ALA A 258 29.21 -21.83 -9.68
N CYS A 259 29.73 -21.37 -8.55
CA CYS A 259 31.06 -21.78 -8.08
C CYS A 259 31.03 -23.10 -7.30
N ASP A 260 29.89 -23.42 -6.67
CA ASP A 260 29.67 -24.63 -5.88
C ASP A 260 28.17 -25.00 -5.85
N CYS A 261 27.85 -26.09 -5.16
CA CYS A 261 26.49 -26.60 -5.02
C CYS A 261 25.54 -25.60 -4.32
N HIS A 262 26.05 -24.85 -3.34
CA HIS A 262 25.25 -23.88 -2.60
C HIS A 262 24.88 -22.68 -3.47
N ASP A 263 25.82 -22.18 -4.27
CA ASP A 263 25.54 -21.12 -5.24
C ASP A 263 24.56 -21.57 -6.32
N LEU A 264 24.66 -22.81 -6.80
CA LEU A 264 23.66 -23.39 -7.71
C LEU A 264 22.26 -23.41 -7.06
N GLY A 265 22.16 -23.87 -5.81
CA GLY A 265 20.92 -23.81 -5.04
C GLY A 265 20.35 -22.40 -4.90
N ARG A 266 21.21 -21.40 -4.62
CA ARG A 266 20.83 -19.98 -4.57
C ARG A 266 20.29 -19.47 -5.90
N GLN A 267 20.91 -19.83 -7.02
CA GLN A 267 20.44 -19.43 -8.35
C GLN A 267 19.06 -20.03 -8.68
N VAL A 268 18.85 -21.31 -8.35
CA VAL A 268 17.55 -21.98 -8.51
C VAL A 268 16.50 -21.34 -7.62
N HIS A 269 16.83 -21.04 -6.36
CA HIS A 269 15.92 -20.37 -5.45
C HIS A 269 15.51 -18.99 -5.97
N ARG A 270 16.43 -18.22 -6.55
CA ARG A 270 16.16 -16.86 -7.04
C ARG A 270 15.42 -16.83 -8.37
N TYR A 271 15.85 -17.63 -9.33
CA TYR A 271 15.37 -17.56 -10.73
C TYR A 271 14.43 -18.70 -11.11
N GLY A 272 14.50 -19.81 -10.39
CA GLY A 272 13.73 -21.03 -10.61
C GLY A 272 12.64 -21.26 -9.56
N ALA A 273 12.41 -20.35 -8.62
CA ALA A 273 11.24 -20.42 -7.74
C ALA A 273 10.22 -19.37 -8.17
N SER A 274 9.00 -19.79 -8.47
CA SER A 274 7.93 -18.82 -8.73
C SER A 274 7.37 -18.26 -7.41
N ARG A 275 7.18 -19.15 -6.43
CA ARG A 275 6.62 -18.86 -5.11
C ARG A 275 7.24 -19.82 -4.08
N PRO A 276 7.45 -19.42 -2.82
CA PRO A 276 7.89 -20.33 -1.77
C PRO A 276 6.80 -21.33 -1.39
N ALA A 277 7.18 -22.47 -0.83
CA ALA A 277 6.25 -23.45 -0.26
C ALA A 277 5.32 -22.80 0.79
N GLY A 278 4.00 -23.01 0.65
CA GLY A 278 3.00 -22.42 1.54
C GLY A 278 2.71 -20.94 1.28
N ALA A 279 3.03 -20.42 0.10
CA ALA A 279 2.72 -19.05 -0.28
C ALA A 279 1.22 -18.73 -0.22
N PHE A 280 0.90 -17.46 0.08
CA PHE A 280 -0.49 -17.00 0.15
C PHE A 280 -1.18 -17.00 -1.21
N PHE A 281 -2.45 -17.40 -1.27
CA PHE A 281 -3.20 -17.55 -2.51
C PHE A 281 -3.46 -16.23 -3.24
N GLU A 282 -3.33 -16.25 -4.56
CA GLU A 282 -3.45 -15.03 -5.38
C GLU A 282 -4.91 -14.60 -5.61
N ARG A 283 -5.88 -15.51 -5.46
CA ARG A 283 -7.29 -15.31 -5.84
C ARG A 283 -8.23 -14.89 -4.70
N VAL A 284 -7.71 -14.71 -3.49
CA VAL A 284 -8.51 -14.40 -2.29
C VAL A 284 -9.14 -13.00 -2.35
N SER A 285 -8.54 -12.06 -3.09
CA SER A 285 -9.11 -10.72 -3.32
C SER A 285 -8.49 -10.06 -4.56
N ALA A 286 -8.96 -8.87 -4.95
CA ALA A 286 -8.37 -8.10 -6.05
C ALA A 286 -6.89 -7.79 -5.77
N ARG A 287 -5.99 -8.54 -6.43
CA ARG A 287 -4.54 -8.41 -6.25
C ARG A 287 -4.03 -7.16 -6.97
N ARG A 288 -3.24 -6.35 -6.26
CA ARG A 288 -2.45 -5.27 -6.87
C ARG A 288 -1.30 -5.88 -7.68
N LEU A 289 -1.01 -5.35 -8.86
CA LEU A 289 0.14 -5.79 -9.66
C LEU A 289 1.42 -5.32 -8.95
N TYR A 290 2.24 -6.26 -8.49
CA TYR A 290 3.51 -5.99 -7.81
C TYR A 290 4.70 -6.31 -8.72
N PRO A 291 5.82 -5.57 -8.61
CA PRO A 291 7.06 -5.96 -9.27
C PRO A 291 7.50 -7.36 -8.85
N SER A 292 8.02 -8.15 -9.79
CA SER A 292 8.55 -9.50 -9.55
C SER A 292 9.93 -9.65 -10.17
N VAL A 293 10.65 -10.70 -9.75
CA VAL A 293 11.90 -11.11 -10.42
C VAL A 293 11.59 -11.42 -11.88
N SER A 294 12.45 -10.99 -12.80
CA SER A 294 12.32 -11.28 -14.23
C SER A 294 12.34 -12.79 -14.46
N HIS A 295 11.49 -13.28 -15.36
CA HIS A 295 11.56 -14.67 -15.80
C HIS A 295 12.94 -15.01 -16.35
N ALA A 296 13.42 -16.23 -16.08
CA ALA A 296 14.70 -16.72 -16.57
C ALA A 296 14.52 -17.78 -17.67
N VAL A 297 15.52 -17.88 -18.54
CA VAL A 297 15.85 -19.12 -19.26
C VAL A 297 17.13 -19.63 -18.62
N PHE A 298 17.04 -20.73 -17.88
CA PHE A 298 18.15 -21.30 -17.16
C PHE A 298 18.86 -22.34 -18.02
N TYR A 299 20.07 -22.00 -18.48
CA TYR A 299 20.89 -22.85 -19.30
C TYR A 299 21.71 -23.82 -18.45
N ASP A 300 21.70 -25.10 -18.82
CA ASP A 300 22.67 -26.06 -18.29
C ASP A 300 24.08 -25.60 -18.70
N GLN A 301 24.27 -25.40 -20.00
CA GLN A 301 25.48 -24.87 -20.62
C GLN A 301 25.10 -24.03 -21.86
N THR A 302 25.58 -22.79 -21.92
CA THR A 302 25.47 -21.96 -23.13
C THR A 302 26.56 -22.31 -24.14
N HIS A 303 26.46 -21.79 -25.36
CA HIS A 303 27.46 -22.04 -26.40
C HIS A 303 28.81 -21.34 -26.14
N ASP A 304 28.83 -20.37 -25.22
CA ASP A 304 30.05 -19.64 -24.83
C ASP A 304 30.71 -20.23 -23.58
N ASN A 305 30.03 -21.13 -22.88
CA ASN A 305 30.58 -21.78 -21.71
C ASN A 305 31.62 -22.86 -22.09
N PRO A 306 32.69 -23.05 -21.29
CA PRO A 306 33.53 -24.23 -21.40
C PRO A 306 32.70 -25.49 -21.14
N SER A 307 33.20 -26.66 -21.56
CA SER A 307 32.53 -27.92 -21.25
C SER A 307 32.46 -28.14 -19.73
N VAL A 308 31.42 -28.81 -19.25
CA VAL A 308 31.28 -29.13 -17.80
C VAL A 308 32.49 -29.87 -17.27
N LEU A 309 33.16 -30.67 -18.12
CA LEU A 309 34.36 -31.40 -17.73
C LEU A 309 35.59 -30.50 -17.54
N GLU A 310 35.73 -29.43 -18.31
CA GLU A 310 36.81 -28.45 -18.14
C GLU A 310 36.62 -27.61 -16.87
N LYS A 311 35.37 -27.35 -16.47
CA LYS A 311 35.06 -26.53 -15.30
C LYS A 311 34.92 -27.34 -14.01
N HIS A 312 34.25 -28.49 -14.07
CA HIS A 312 33.86 -29.32 -12.93
C HIS A 312 34.39 -30.76 -13.10
N SER A 313 33.50 -31.70 -13.46
CA SER A 313 33.76 -33.13 -13.59
C SER A 313 32.74 -33.77 -14.55
N VAL A 314 33.10 -34.92 -15.13
CA VAL A 314 32.21 -35.72 -15.99
C VAL A 314 30.94 -36.16 -15.27
N PHE A 315 30.99 -36.30 -13.94
CA PHE A 315 29.84 -36.69 -13.13
C PHE A 315 28.79 -35.58 -13.01
N ASN A 316 29.12 -34.32 -13.33
CA ASN A 316 28.24 -33.18 -13.03
C ASN A 316 27.24 -32.80 -14.14
N TYR A 317 27.35 -33.40 -15.34
CA TYR A 317 26.41 -33.12 -16.45
C TYR A 317 24.95 -33.47 -16.11
N LEU A 318 24.74 -34.61 -15.45
CA LEU A 318 23.40 -35.07 -15.07
C LEU A 318 22.83 -34.25 -13.88
N PRO A 319 23.56 -34.01 -12.77
CA PRO A 319 23.10 -33.15 -11.68
C PRO A 319 22.65 -31.75 -12.12
N LEU A 320 23.44 -31.05 -12.94
CA LEU A 320 23.06 -29.71 -13.44
C LEU A 320 21.75 -29.77 -14.23
N SER A 321 21.61 -30.77 -15.09
CA SER A 321 20.38 -31.00 -15.86
C SER A 321 19.16 -31.24 -14.98
N ALA A 322 19.32 -32.04 -13.94
CA ALA A 322 18.22 -32.38 -13.03
C ALA A 322 17.76 -31.13 -12.27
N VAL A 323 18.71 -30.35 -11.77
CA VAL A 323 18.44 -29.09 -11.07
C VAL A 323 17.76 -28.09 -11.99
N GLY A 324 18.26 -27.91 -13.22
CA GLY A 324 17.63 -27.07 -14.23
C GLY A 324 16.18 -27.49 -14.50
N SER A 325 15.92 -28.79 -14.72
CA SER A 325 14.57 -29.33 -14.94
C SER A 325 13.63 -29.15 -13.74
N PHE A 326 14.14 -28.95 -12.52
CA PHE A 326 13.33 -28.62 -11.34
C PHE A 326 13.14 -27.12 -11.12
N ALA A 327 13.86 -26.26 -11.83
CA ALA A 327 13.59 -24.83 -11.82
C ALA A 327 12.22 -24.55 -12.47
N CYS A 328 11.38 -23.76 -11.80
CA CYS A 328 10.11 -23.24 -12.29
C CYS A 328 10.32 -22.07 -13.26
N CYS A 329 11.12 -22.31 -14.30
CA CYS A 329 11.45 -21.37 -15.37
C CYS A 329 11.72 -22.13 -16.68
N ALA A 330 11.93 -21.42 -17.78
CA ALA A 330 12.35 -22.08 -19.03
C ALA A 330 13.78 -22.63 -18.88
N ILE A 331 14.08 -23.73 -19.56
CA ILE A 331 15.41 -24.35 -19.54
C ILE A 331 16.04 -24.39 -20.93
N GLY A 332 17.37 -24.34 -21.00
CA GLY A 332 18.13 -24.38 -22.25
C GLY A 332 19.39 -25.24 -22.15
N SER A 333 19.81 -25.84 -23.26
CA SER A 333 21.09 -26.55 -23.37
C SER A 333 21.66 -26.38 -24.77
N THR A 334 22.98 -26.50 -24.90
CA THR A 334 23.69 -26.44 -26.17
C THR A 334 24.02 -27.84 -26.66
N ARG A 335 23.93 -28.08 -27.99
CA ARG A 335 24.30 -29.36 -28.61
C ARG A 335 25.77 -29.69 -28.31
N GLY A 336 26.03 -30.93 -27.88
CA GLY A 336 27.34 -31.38 -27.38
C GLY A 336 27.36 -31.59 -25.86
N TYR A 337 26.50 -30.89 -25.11
CA TYR A 337 26.34 -31.09 -23.68
C TYR A 337 25.83 -32.50 -23.36
N ASP A 338 24.72 -32.89 -23.99
CA ASP A 338 24.07 -34.17 -23.76
C ASP A 338 24.92 -35.37 -24.22
N GLU A 339 25.75 -35.15 -25.25
CA GLU A 339 26.72 -36.12 -25.76
C GLU A 339 28.00 -36.24 -24.92
N LEU A 340 28.16 -35.44 -23.86
CA LEU A 340 29.37 -35.38 -23.02
C LEU A 340 30.64 -35.01 -23.81
N VAL A 341 30.55 -33.99 -24.67
CA VAL A 341 31.74 -33.49 -25.40
C VAL A 341 32.74 -32.92 -24.38
N PRO A 342 33.99 -33.45 -24.31
CA PRO A 342 34.91 -33.15 -23.22
C PRO A 342 35.68 -31.83 -23.36
N HIS A 343 35.42 -31.06 -24.42
CA HIS A 343 36.17 -29.86 -24.78
C HIS A 343 35.21 -28.78 -25.27
N TYR A 344 35.60 -27.52 -25.09
CA TYR A 344 34.89 -26.37 -25.66
C TYR A 344 34.73 -26.47 -27.19
N ILE A 345 33.51 -26.27 -27.69
CA ILE A 345 33.21 -26.24 -29.12
C ILE A 345 33.37 -24.80 -29.61
N ASP A 346 34.52 -24.51 -30.22
CA ASP A 346 34.87 -23.17 -30.69
C ASP A 346 33.98 -22.75 -31.88
N VAL A 347 33.18 -21.70 -31.69
CA VAL A 347 32.21 -21.21 -32.68
C VAL A 347 32.85 -20.63 -33.96
N VAL A 348 34.17 -20.42 -33.96
CA VAL A 348 34.92 -19.89 -35.12
C VAL A 348 35.76 -20.98 -35.80
N LYS A 349 36.44 -21.83 -35.02
CA LYS A 349 37.44 -22.79 -35.53
C LYS A 349 36.93 -24.21 -35.72
N GLU A 350 35.78 -24.56 -35.15
CA GLU A 350 35.25 -25.91 -35.30
C GLU A 350 34.58 -26.09 -36.67
N GLU A 351 35.16 -26.95 -37.50
CA GLU A 351 34.66 -27.23 -38.86
C GLU A 351 33.92 -28.57 -38.95
N ARG A 352 33.97 -29.40 -37.89
CA ARG A 352 33.35 -30.73 -37.88
C ARG A 352 31.83 -30.63 -37.69
N PHE A 353 31.10 -31.54 -38.32
CA PHE A 353 29.64 -31.62 -38.15
C PHE A 353 29.24 -32.17 -36.78
N TYR A 354 28.06 -31.83 -36.28
CA TYR A 354 27.50 -32.56 -35.15
C TYR A 354 27.20 -34.02 -35.52
N SER A 355 27.31 -34.90 -34.52
CA SER A 355 26.95 -36.31 -34.67
C SER A 355 25.49 -36.46 -35.14
N ARG A 356 25.27 -37.30 -36.16
CA ARG A 356 23.97 -37.55 -36.79
C ARG A 356 23.13 -38.58 -36.02
N TRP A 357 21.86 -38.29 -35.84
CA TRP A 357 20.87 -39.22 -35.29
C TRP A 357 20.28 -40.16 -36.37
N PRO A 358 19.99 -41.45 -36.08
CA PRO A 358 20.34 -42.20 -34.87
C PRO A 358 21.70 -42.93 -34.96
N ASP A 359 22.37 -42.88 -36.12
CA ASP A 359 23.50 -43.78 -36.44
C ASP A 359 24.77 -43.48 -35.62
N GLN A 360 25.09 -42.19 -35.41
CA GLN A 360 26.29 -41.76 -34.69
C GLN A 360 25.97 -41.36 -33.25
N VAL A 361 24.75 -40.90 -33.01
CA VAL A 361 24.23 -40.56 -31.68
C VAL A 361 22.81 -41.09 -31.52
N ASN A 362 22.54 -41.74 -30.40
CA ASN A 362 21.23 -42.30 -30.06
C ASN A 362 20.99 -42.17 -28.54
N TYR A 363 19.87 -42.72 -28.07
CA TYR A 363 19.48 -42.66 -26.65
C TYR A 363 20.52 -43.24 -25.68
N ASN A 364 21.39 -44.15 -26.12
CA ASN A 364 22.39 -44.78 -25.23
C ASN A 364 23.67 -43.95 -25.08
N ILE A 365 23.75 -42.77 -25.71
CA ILE A 365 24.93 -41.89 -25.66
C ILE A 365 24.74 -40.82 -24.59
N GLY A 366 25.78 -40.64 -23.77
CA GLY A 366 25.85 -39.58 -22.76
C GLY A 366 24.63 -39.54 -21.85
N ILE A 367 24.10 -38.35 -21.62
CA ILE A 367 22.90 -38.14 -20.81
C ILE A 367 21.63 -38.00 -21.64
N ILE A 368 21.62 -38.33 -22.94
CA ILE A 368 20.45 -38.09 -23.81
C ILE A 368 19.19 -38.78 -23.29
N LYS A 369 19.27 -40.07 -22.91
CA LYS A 369 18.12 -40.78 -22.32
C LYS A 369 17.73 -40.21 -20.94
N PRO A 370 18.67 -40.00 -19.99
CA PRO A 370 18.39 -39.25 -18.76
C PRO A 370 17.71 -37.89 -18.98
N LYS A 371 18.23 -37.05 -19.88
CA LYS A 371 17.71 -35.70 -20.17
C LYS A 371 16.30 -35.76 -20.76
N SER A 372 16.02 -36.73 -21.63
CA SER A 372 14.66 -36.96 -22.15
C SER A 372 13.65 -37.20 -21.03
N ILE A 373 14.02 -37.94 -19.98
CA ILE A 373 13.15 -38.21 -18.83
C ILE A 373 12.97 -36.94 -17.99
N LEU A 374 14.06 -36.20 -17.76
CA LEU A 374 14.01 -34.94 -17.01
C LEU A 374 13.18 -33.86 -17.74
N ASN A 375 13.23 -33.80 -19.07
CA ASN A 375 12.42 -32.87 -19.87
C ASN A 375 10.93 -33.24 -19.84
N GLU A 376 10.59 -34.53 -19.92
CA GLU A 376 9.22 -35.01 -19.75
C GLU A 376 8.68 -34.62 -18.37
N LEU A 377 9.47 -34.86 -17.32
CA LEU A 377 9.14 -34.48 -15.96
C LEU A 377 8.97 -32.97 -15.79
N HIS A 378 9.89 -32.15 -16.34
CA HIS A 378 9.80 -30.69 -16.28
C HIS A 378 8.51 -30.17 -16.93
N SER A 379 8.16 -30.72 -18.10
CA SER A 379 6.93 -30.40 -18.82
C SER A 379 5.70 -30.78 -17.98
N TRP A 380 5.69 -31.98 -17.40
CA TRP A 380 4.60 -32.47 -16.57
C TRP A 380 4.43 -31.64 -15.27
N LEU A 381 5.51 -31.37 -14.55
CA LEU A 381 5.48 -30.52 -13.35
C LEU A 381 4.87 -29.14 -13.66
N SER A 382 5.19 -28.60 -14.84
CA SER A 382 4.69 -27.30 -15.27
C SER A 382 3.21 -27.35 -15.70
N SER A 383 2.78 -28.37 -16.44
CA SER A 383 1.36 -28.54 -16.83
C SER A 383 0.46 -28.78 -15.62
N GLU A 384 0.92 -29.59 -14.67
CA GLU A 384 0.19 -29.92 -13.43
C GLU A 384 0.28 -28.85 -12.34
N GLY A 385 1.04 -27.78 -12.58
CA GLY A 385 1.00 -26.58 -11.73
C GLY A 385 1.84 -26.64 -10.46
N PHE A 386 2.87 -27.50 -10.42
CA PHE A 386 3.85 -27.56 -9.33
C PHE A 386 4.69 -26.27 -9.27
N SER A 387 4.13 -25.19 -8.76
CA SER A 387 4.67 -23.83 -8.89
C SER A 387 5.36 -23.32 -7.63
N GLU A 388 5.00 -23.85 -6.47
CA GLU A 388 5.67 -23.54 -5.20
C GLU A 388 7.00 -24.33 -5.10
N THR A 389 8.05 -23.73 -4.54
CA THR A 389 9.40 -24.33 -4.50
C THR A 389 10.04 -24.19 -3.12
N PHE A 390 10.81 -25.21 -2.74
CA PHE A 390 11.72 -25.21 -1.59
C PHE A 390 13.07 -25.77 -2.03
N VAL A 391 14.16 -25.08 -1.68
CA VAL A 391 15.52 -25.48 -2.03
C VAL A 391 16.29 -25.68 -0.73
N ASP A 392 16.94 -26.83 -0.61
CA ASP A 392 17.64 -27.24 0.60
C ASP A 392 19.04 -27.76 0.30
N GLN A 393 20.01 -27.31 1.09
CA GLN A 393 21.39 -27.78 1.02
C GLN A 393 21.58 -28.89 2.07
N ILE A 394 21.52 -30.15 1.63
CA ILE A 394 21.57 -31.30 2.53
C ILE A 394 22.99 -31.47 3.11
N ILE A 395 23.98 -31.54 2.24
CA ILE A 395 25.43 -31.51 2.54
C ILE A 395 26.15 -30.76 1.41
N PRO A 396 27.42 -30.34 1.55
CA PRO A 396 28.08 -29.46 0.57
C PRO A 396 28.01 -29.88 -0.91
N ASN A 397 27.82 -31.17 -1.22
CA ASN A 397 27.71 -31.67 -2.60
C ASN A 397 26.33 -32.25 -2.96
N VAL A 398 25.36 -32.25 -2.04
CA VAL A 398 24.01 -32.80 -2.28
C VAL A 398 22.96 -31.71 -2.11
N LEU A 399 22.17 -31.51 -3.17
CA LEU A 399 21.12 -30.50 -3.24
C LEU A 399 19.75 -31.17 -3.29
N GLY A 400 18.81 -30.63 -2.51
CA GLY A 400 17.40 -30.95 -2.54
C GLY A 400 16.60 -29.82 -3.20
N VAL A 401 15.75 -30.13 -4.18
CA VAL A 401 14.80 -29.17 -4.75
C VAL A 401 13.42 -29.80 -4.76
N THR A 402 12.48 -29.22 -4.03
CA THR A 402 11.10 -29.68 -3.95
C THR A 402 10.19 -28.72 -4.68
N ARG A 403 9.36 -29.22 -5.60
CA ARG A 403 8.22 -28.46 -6.15
C ARG A 403 6.91 -28.98 -5.55
N PHE A 404 6.01 -28.07 -5.20
CA PHE A 404 4.71 -28.38 -4.63
C PHE A 404 3.61 -27.94 -5.58
N CYS A 405 2.60 -28.79 -5.78
CA CYS A 405 1.36 -28.41 -6.42
C CYS A 405 0.49 -27.65 -5.39
N PRO A 406 0.21 -26.36 -5.59
CA PRO A 406 -0.52 -25.58 -4.59
C PRO A 406 -1.99 -26.03 -4.45
N GLU A 407 -2.53 -26.69 -5.47
CA GLU A 407 -3.90 -27.22 -5.51
C GLU A 407 -4.01 -28.53 -4.71
N THR A 408 -3.19 -29.53 -5.05
CA THR A 408 -3.30 -30.89 -4.49
C THR A 408 -2.42 -31.08 -3.26
N ARG A 409 -1.45 -30.19 -3.05
CA ARG A 409 -0.36 -30.28 -2.05
C ARG A 409 0.53 -31.52 -2.21
N GLU A 410 0.43 -32.21 -3.34
CA GLU A 410 1.45 -33.16 -3.76
C GLU A 410 2.78 -32.43 -3.93
N ALA A 411 3.87 -33.06 -3.49
CA ALA A 411 5.21 -32.54 -3.64
C ALA A 411 6.07 -33.52 -4.45
N VAL A 412 6.97 -32.99 -5.26
CA VAL A 412 7.98 -33.78 -5.96
C VAL A 412 9.34 -33.28 -5.53
N LEU A 413 10.12 -34.18 -4.94
CA LEU A 413 11.45 -33.90 -4.39
C LEU A 413 12.51 -34.48 -5.32
N LEU A 414 13.36 -33.61 -5.84
CA LEU A 414 14.65 -33.94 -6.44
C LEU A 414 15.73 -33.95 -5.36
N ILE A 415 16.52 -35.02 -5.33
CA ILE A 415 17.80 -35.08 -4.61
C ILE A 415 18.88 -35.40 -5.64
N THR A 416 19.93 -34.59 -5.69
CA THR A 416 21.04 -34.83 -6.62
C THR A 416 22.39 -34.71 -5.93
N HIS A 417 23.32 -35.59 -6.29
CA HIS A 417 24.71 -35.52 -5.86
C HIS A 417 25.55 -34.83 -6.93
N THR A 418 25.84 -33.55 -6.72
CA THR A 418 26.70 -32.74 -7.58
C THR A 418 28.17 -33.16 -7.47
N ALA A 419 28.97 -32.75 -8.46
CA ALA A 419 30.40 -33.01 -8.55
C ALA A 419 31.13 -31.78 -9.12
N PHE A 420 31.08 -30.66 -8.39
CA PHE A 420 31.82 -29.43 -8.75
C PHE A 420 33.34 -29.62 -8.74
N HIS A 421 33.81 -30.57 -7.93
CA HIS A 421 35.19 -31.03 -7.91
C HIS A 421 35.25 -32.47 -8.40
N ASP A 422 36.37 -32.83 -9.02
CA ASP A 422 36.62 -34.18 -9.50
C ASP A 422 36.67 -35.19 -8.33
N PRO A 423 35.72 -36.15 -8.24
CA PRO A 423 35.70 -37.13 -7.17
C PRO A 423 36.62 -38.35 -7.41
N GLY A 424 37.33 -38.40 -8.54
CA GLY A 424 38.24 -39.50 -8.91
C GLY A 424 37.54 -40.69 -9.59
N PRO A 425 38.27 -41.82 -9.79
CA PRO A 425 37.85 -42.91 -10.67
C PRO A 425 36.69 -43.78 -10.13
N ASN A 426 36.59 -43.93 -8.81
CA ASN A 426 35.59 -44.77 -8.14
C ASN A 426 34.88 -43.96 -7.06
N PRO A 427 34.02 -43.00 -7.45
CA PRO A 427 33.29 -42.19 -6.49
C PRO A 427 32.25 -43.07 -5.77
N HIS A 428 32.24 -43.01 -4.44
CA HIS A 428 31.33 -43.77 -3.58
C HIS A 428 30.33 -42.86 -2.87
N HIS A 429 29.28 -43.47 -2.30
CA HIS A 429 28.35 -42.77 -1.41
C HIS A 429 29.10 -42.12 -0.24
N SER A 430 28.70 -40.91 0.12
CA SER A 430 29.08 -40.29 1.40
C SER A 430 27.86 -40.30 2.30
N ASP A 431 27.97 -40.89 3.49
CA ASP A 431 26.86 -40.95 4.44
C ASP A 431 26.44 -39.52 4.84
N PHE A 432 25.13 -39.29 4.87
CA PHE A 432 24.53 -38.06 5.41
C PHE A 432 23.26 -38.39 6.19
N HIS A 433 22.79 -37.42 6.96
CA HIS A 433 21.63 -37.60 7.83
C HIS A 433 20.37 -37.98 7.03
N PRO A 434 19.44 -38.76 7.61
CA PRO A 434 18.17 -39.09 6.94
C PRO A 434 17.43 -37.84 6.50
N ILE A 435 16.95 -37.82 5.25
CA ILE A 435 16.17 -36.70 4.71
C ILE A 435 14.72 -36.90 5.16
N ARG A 436 14.28 -36.07 6.10
CA ARG A 436 12.92 -36.08 6.65
C ARG A 436 11.96 -35.41 5.69
N LEU A 437 10.85 -36.07 5.39
CA LEU A 437 9.82 -35.56 4.48
C LEU A 437 8.64 -34.98 5.26
N GLY A 438 7.95 -33.99 4.68
CA GLY A 438 6.72 -33.42 5.24
C GLY A 438 5.46 -34.26 4.95
N GLY A 439 5.63 -35.54 4.62
CA GLY A 439 4.57 -36.45 4.18
C GLY A 439 5.12 -37.85 3.93
N ARG A 440 4.36 -38.68 3.20
CA ARG A 440 4.74 -40.05 2.85
C ARG A 440 5.18 -40.16 1.40
N VAL A 441 6.15 -41.02 1.13
CA VAL A 441 6.59 -41.34 -0.23
C VAL A 441 5.45 -42.05 -0.94
N ASN A 442 4.98 -41.45 -2.03
CA ASN A 442 3.94 -42.05 -2.87
C ASN A 442 4.55 -42.96 -3.94
N ARG A 443 5.58 -42.48 -4.64
CA ARG A 443 6.20 -43.21 -5.76
C ARG A 443 7.62 -42.74 -6.02
N LEU A 444 8.49 -43.67 -6.47
CA LEU A 444 9.76 -43.32 -7.09
C LEU A 444 9.50 -42.96 -8.56
N LEU A 445 9.56 -41.68 -8.88
CA LEU A 445 9.34 -41.19 -10.25
C LEU A 445 10.56 -41.47 -11.12
N CYS A 446 11.76 -41.23 -10.58
CA CYS A 446 13.00 -41.50 -11.29
C CYS A 446 14.16 -41.75 -10.33
N GLU A 447 14.96 -42.77 -10.59
CA GLU A 447 16.28 -42.97 -10.00
C GLU A 447 17.28 -43.15 -11.15
N ILE A 448 18.35 -42.36 -11.17
CA ILE A 448 19.40 -42.43 -12.18
C ILE A 448 20.73 -42.55 -11.45
N LEU A 449 21.31 -43.74 -11.49
CA LEU A 449 22.60 -44.07 -10.91
C LEU A 449 23.70 -43.95 -11.97
N SER A 450 24.65 -43.06 -11.75
CA SER A 450 25.81 -42.89 -12.63
C SER A 450 26.91 -43.89 -12.27
N THR A 451 27.47 -44.54 -13.28
CA THR A 451 28.62 -45.43 -13.15
C THR A 451 29.68 -45.07 -14.19
N PHE A 452 30.94 -45.05 -13.75
CA PHE A 452 32.09 -44.83 -14.63
C PHE A 452 32.65 -46.16 -15.12
N LYS A 453 33.01 -46.23 -16.41
CA LYS A 453 33.70 -47.36 -17.04
C LYS A 453 34.83 -46.85 -17.92
N GLY A 454 36.03 -47.41 -17.76
CA GLY A 454 37.21 -47.07 -18.55
C GLY A 454 38.38 -46.61 -17.68
N ASP A 455 39.44 -46.08 -18.31
CA ASP A 455 40.59 -45.53 -17.59
C ASP A 455 40.36 -44.06 -17.16
N TYR A 456 41.00 -43.67 -16.06
CA TYR A 456 40.96 -42.32 -15.50
C TYR A 456 42.26 -41.54 -15.81
N PRO A 457 42.22 -40.22 -16.09
CA PRO A 457 41.04 -39.34 -16.19
C PRO A 457 40.17 -39.64 -17.43
N PRO A 458 38.90 -39.18 -17.46
CA PRO A 458 37.91 -39.57 -18.48
C PRO A 458 38.36 -39.32 -19.93
N GLN A 459 39.26 -38.36 -20.15
CA GLN A 459 39.78 -37.99 -21.46
C GLN A 459 40.92 -38.90 -21.95
N LYS A 460 41.47 -39.79 -21.11
CA LYS A 460 42.67 -40.57 -21.43
C LYS A 460 42.51 -41.41 -22.71
N ASP A 461 41.34 -42.04 -22.87
CA ASP A 461 41.03 -42.87 -24.05
C ASP A 461 40.20 -42.13 -25.12
N PHE A 462 39.91 -40.84 -24.91
CA PHE A 462 39.11 -40.07 -25.83
C PHE A 462 39.90 -39.72 -27.10
N LYS A 463 39.38 -40.12 -28.26
CA LYS A 463 39.91 -39.75 -29.57
C LYS A 463 38.89 -38.90 -30.32
N LYS A 464 39.28 -37.68 -30.67
CA LYS A 464 38.47 -36.79 -31.51
C LYS A 464 38.27 -37.43 -32.88
N ASN A 465 37.01 -37.56 -33.30
CA ASN A 465 36.69 -37.98 -34.65
C ASN A 465 37.00 -36.84 -35.64
N PRO A 466 37.59 -37.14 -36.82
CA PRO A 466 37.99 -36.11 -37.79
C PRO A 466 36.82 -35.50 -38.57
N GLN A 467 35.66 -36.17 -38.67
CA GLN A 467 34.52 -35.72 -39.48
C GLN A 467 33.39 -35.10 -38.66
N TYR A 468 33.19 -35.58 -37.43
CA TYR A 468 32.11 -35.13 -36.57
C TYR A 468 32.53 -34.94 -35.11
N ILE A 469 31.75 -34.16 -34.37
CA ILE A 469 31.95 -33.90 -32.95
C ILE A 469 31.38 -35.08 -32.15
N ASN A 470 32.27 -35.85 -31.53
CA ASN A 470 31.96 -36.96 -30.64
C ASN A 470 32.26 -36.61 -29.17
N GLY A 471 31.53 -37.23 -28.23
CA GLY A 471 31.76 -37.07 -26.80
C GLY A 471 32.25 -38.33 -26.11
N LEU A 472 32.27 -38.30 -24.77
CA LEU A 472 32.76 -39.38 -23.92
C LEU A 472 31.77 -40.55 -23.83
N MET A 473 32.33 -41.78 -23.80
CA MET A 473 31.57 -43.03 -23.68
C MET A 473 31.77 -43.72 -22.30
N CYS A 474 32.48 -43.06 -21.38
CA CYS A 474 32.88 -43.63 -20.10
C CYS A 474 31.75 -43.64 -19.05
N MET A 475 30.64 -42.97 -19.29
CA MET A 475 29.52 -42.89 -18.36
C MET A 475 28.40 -43.83 -18.77
N ASN A 476 27.88 -44.59 -17.80
CA ASN A 476 26.67 -45.39 -17.95
C ASN A 476 25.67 -45.04 -16.87
N TYR A 477 24.38 -45.09 -17.22
CA TYR A 477 23.29 -44.70 -16.33
C TYR A 477 22.32 -45.87 -16.15
N SER A 478 22.20 -46.37 -14.92
CA SER A 478 21.12 -47.30 -14.54
C SER A 478 19.91 -46.47 -14.17
N ILE A 479 18.76 -46.69 -14.83
CA ILE A 479 17.55 -45.90 -14.57
C ILE A 479 16.39 -46.79 -14.14
N LEU A 480 15.71 -46.37 -13.07
CA LEU A 480 14.38 -46.82 -12.68
C LEU A 480 13.41 -45.66 -12.87
N GLN A 481 12.24 -45.91 -13.46
CA GLN A 481 11.26 -44.87 -13.74
C GLN A 481 9.86 -45.36 -13.38
N ASN A 482 9.13 -44.53 -12.65
CA ASN A 482 7.75 -44.79 -12.21
C ASN A 482 7.59 -46.19 -11.60
N VAL A 483 8.29 -46.46 -10.49
CA VAL A 483 8.19 -47.74 -9.74
C VAL A 483 7.87 -47.46 -8.26
N PRO A 484 7.43 -48.47 -7.48
CA PRO A 484 7.37 -48.37 -6.03
C PRO A 484 8.73 -47.99 -5.42
N ALA A 485 8.72 -47.15 -4.39
CA ALA A 485 9.95 -46.68 -3.75
C ALA A 485 10.78 -47.81 -3.08
N THR A 486 10.16 -48.95 -2.79
CA THR A 486 10.82 -50.16 -2.29
C THR A 486 11.78 -50.79 -3.29
N GLU A 487 11.67 -50.46 -4.58
CA GLU A 487 12.59 -50.95 -5.63
C GLU A 487 13.86 -50.10 -5.77
N SER A 488 13.97 -48.99 -5.01
CA SER A 488 15.16 -48.13 -5.03
C SER A 488 16.42 -48.91 -4.67
N LYS A 489 17.50 -48.65 -5.40
CA LYS A 489 18.84 -49.19 -5.12
C LYS A 489 19.74 -48.18 -4.43
N THR A 490 19.21 -46.99 -4.11
CA THR A 490 19.97 -45.85 -3.59
C THR A 490 19.60 -45.49 -2.16
N PHE A 491 18.32 -45.64 -1.81
CA PHE A 491 17.80 -45.35 -0.49
C PHE A 491 16.77 -46.39 -0.03
N ARG A 492 16.43 -46.35 1.26
CA ARG A 492 15.27 -47.02 1.83
C ARG A 492 14.37 -46.01 2.54
N VAL A 493 13.09 -46.33 2.61
CA VAL A 493 12.08 -45.50 3.29
C VAL A 493 11.89 -46.02 4.71
N GLU A 494 11.97 -45.13 5.70
CA GLU A 494 11.62 -45.43 7.10
C GLU A 494 10.51 -44.48 7.56
N SER A 495 9.37 -45.04 7.97
CA SER A 495 8.21 -44.28 8.45
C SER A 495 8.27 -44.07 9.96
N TYR A 496 7.88 -42.89 10.41
CA TYR A 496 7.79 -42.54 11.83
C TYR A 496 6.66 -41.55 12.08
N SER A 497 6.23 -41.42 13.34
CA SER A 497 5.29 -40.38 13.74
C SER A 497 6.05 -39.09 14.03
N ASP A 498 5.65 -37.99 13.41
CA ASP A 498 6.19 -36.67 13.74
C ASP A 498 5.74 -36.19 15.14
N GLU A 499 6.19 -35.00 15.51
CA GLU A 499 5.87 -34.34 16.79
C GLU A 499 4.37 -34.05 16.99
N HIS A 500 3.56 -34.16 15.93
CA HIS A 500 2.12 -33.94 15.93
C HIS A 500 1.31 -35.24 15.79
N GLY A 501 1.96 -36.40 15.81
CA GLY A 501 1.27 -37.69 15.70
C GLY A 501 0.97 -38.12 14.26
N VAL A 502 1.50 -37.41 13.25
CA VAL A 502 1.26 -37.70 11.82
C VAL A 502 2.34 -38.64 11.31
N MET A 503 1.93 -39.67 10.58
CA MET A 503 2.86 -40.61 9.94
C MET A 503 3.53 -39.96 8.74
N VAL A 504 4.86 -39.81 8.81
CA VAL A 504 5.71 -39.25 7.76
C VAL A 504 6.87 -40.20 7.46
N ASP A 505 7.53 -39.99 6.33
CA ASP A 505 8.64 -40.83 5.88
C ASP A 505 9.99 -40.08 5.95
N SER A 506 11.06 -40.85 6.14
CA SER A 506 12.45 -40.42 5.91
C SER A 506 13.10 -41.24 4.81
N LEU A 507 13.95 -40.60 4.01
CA LEU A 507 14.80 -41.28 3.04
C LEU A 507 16.19 -41.50 3.63
N ILE A 508 16.64 -42.75 3.66
CA ILE A 508 17.97 -43.13 4.15
C ILE A 508 18.77 -43.67 3.00
N PHE A 509 19.75 -42.88 2.57
CA PHE A 509 20.62 -43.23 1.46
C PHE A 509 21.73 -44.16 1.94
N TYR A 510 22.05 -45.15 1.11
CA TYR A 510 23.14 -46.11 1.34
C TYR A 510 23.99 -46.34 0.09
N ASN A 511 23.55 -45.87 -1.08
CA ASN A 511 24.26 -46.00 -2.34
C ASN A 511 23.91 -44.83 -3.27
N PHE A 512 24.55 -43.68 -3.08
CA PHE A 512 24.27 -42.47 -3.85
C PHE A 512 25.58 -41.77 -4.24
N PRO A 513 26.31 -42.27 -5.25
CA PRO A 513 27.58 -41.71 -5.66
C PRO A 513 27.40 -40.38 -6.42
N PRO A 514 28.44 -39.52 -6.46
CA PRO A 514 28.51 -38.34 -7.32
C PRO A 514 28.01 -38.58 -8.74
N GLY A 515 27.17 -37.68 -9.23
CA GLY A 515 26.51 -37.76 -10.53
C GLY A 515 25.16 -38.45 -10.55
N SER A 516 24.67 -38.91 -9.39
CA SER A 516 23.37 -39.59 -9.27
C SER A 516 22.21 -38.64 -8.98
N VAL A 517 21.01 -39.05 -9.37
CA VAL A 517 19.75 -38.30 -9.22
C VAL A 517 18.65 -39.23 -8.72
N VAL A 518 17.88 -38.78 -7.73
CA VAL A 518 16.68 -39.44 -7.21
C VAL A 518 15.54 -38.45 -7.17
N ILE A 519 14.37 -38.87 -7.64
CA ILE A 519 13.17 -38.06 -7.72
C ILE A 519 11.99 -38.87 -7.21
N VAL A 520 11.36 -38.39 -6.13
CA VAL A 520 10.22 -39.03 -5.49
C VAL A 520 9.01 -38.11 -5.45
N SER A 521 7.81 -38.68 -5.65
CA SER A 521 6.55 -38.02 -5.32
C SER A 521 6.23 -38.28 -3.85
N ILE A 522 5.78 -37.24 -3.17
CA ILE A 522 5.43 -37.20 -1.76
C ILE A 522 3.97 -36.75 -1.67
N LYS A 523 3.18 -37.50 -0.92
CA LYS A 523 1.79 -37.17 -0.62
C LYS A 523 1.61 -36.91 0.87
N LEU A 524 0.64 -36.09 1.20
CA LEU A 524 0.18 -35.94 2.57
C LEU A 524 -0.59 -37.18 3.02
N ASP A 525 -0.78 -37.32 4.33
CA ASP A 525 -1.65 -38.38 4.87
C ASP A 525 -3.11 -38.15 4.44
N ASP A 526 -3.90 -39.22 4.37
CA ASP A 526 -5.28 -39.18 3.86
C ASP A 526 -6.16 -38.23 4.71
N SER A 527 -5.88 -38.14 6.01
CA SER A 527 -6.56 -37.19 6.91
C SER A 527 -6.26 -35.72 6.57
N GLN A 528 -5.03 -35.42 6.18
CA GLN A 528 -4.59 -34.07 5.80
C GLN A 528 -5.13 -33.68 4.42
N LEU A 529 -5.14 -34.62 3.47
CA LEU A 529 -5.74 -34.41 2.15
C LEU A 529 -7.24 -34.13 2.26
N GLN A 530 -7.95 -34.85 3.14
CA GLN A 530 -9.35 -34.57 3.42
C GLN A 530 -9.54 -33.17 4.02
N ALA A 531 -8.69 -32.75 4.96
CA ALA A 531 -8.76 -31.41 5.54
C ALA A 531 -8.53 -30.30 4.49
N ILE A 532 -7.60 -30.49 3.55
CA ILE A 532 -7.40 -29.56 2.43
C ILE A 532 -8.62 -29.51 1.50
N ALA A 533 -9.19 -30.67 1.17
CA ALA A 533 -10.41 -30.75 0.38
C ALA A 533 -11.58 -30.02 1.06
N ASP A 534 -11.73 -30.19 2.38
CA ASP A 534 -12.75 -29.51 3.17
C ASP A 534 -12.57 -27.98 3.14
N LEU A 535 -11.34 -27.47 3.22
CA LEU A 535 -11.03 -26.04 3.09
C LEU A 535 -11.39 -25.49 1.70
N HIS A 536 -11.01 -26.20 0.63
CA HIS A 536 -11.32 -25.80 -0.75
C HIS A 536 -12.83 -25.81 -0.99
N ASN A 537 -13.52 -26.84 -0.52
CA ASN A 537 -14.97 -26.93 -0.61
C ASN A 537 -15.67 -25.85 0.20
N PHE A 538 -15.17 -25.52 1.40
CA PHE A 538 -15.71 -24.40 2.19
C PHE A 538 -15.58 -23.08 1.43
N MET A 539 -14.38 -22.78 0.90
CA MET A 539 -14.15 -21.57 0.11
C MET A 539 -15.08 -21.48 -1.11
N SER A 540 -15.24 -22.57 -1.84
CA SER A 540 -16.11 -22.60 -3.02
C SER A 540 -17.60 -22.52 -2.66
N GLN A 541 -18.06 -23.27 -1.65
CA GLN A 541 -19.50 -23.38 -1.33
C GLN A 541 -20.04 -22.21 -0.51
N GLN A 542 -19.20 -21.58 0.33
CA GLN A 542 -19.62 -20.48 1.20
C GLN A 542 -19.29 -19.11 0.62
N PHE A 543 -18.17 -18.99 -0.09
CA PHE A 543 -17.69 -17.71 -0.62
C PHE A 543 -17.72 -17.61 -2.14
N ASP A 544 -18.02 -18.69 -2.88
CA ASP A 544 -17.88 -18.74 -4.35
C ASP A 544 -16.44 -18.37 -4.79
N CYS A 545 -15.46 -18.75 -3.97
CA CYS A 545 -14.06 -18.44 -4.18
C CYS A 545 -13.30 -19.74 -4.46
N ARG A 546 -12.79 -19.88 -5.68
CA ARG A 546 -11.86 -20.95 -6.03
C ARG A 546 -10.44 -20.45 -5.86
N LEU A 547 -9.68 -21.13 -5.00
CA LEU A 547 -8.29 -20.78 -4.73
C LEU A 547 -7.37 -20.99 -5.96
N TYR A 548 -7.77 -21.86 -6.89
CA TYR A 548 -7.03 -22.20 -8.13
C TYR A 548 -7.95 -22.41 -9.33
N GLU A 549 -7.36 -22.45 -10.53
CA GLU A 549 -8.06 -22.87 -11.75
C GLU A 549 -8.08 -24.39 -11.88
N PRO A 550 -9.22 -24.98 -12.29
CA PRO A 550 -9.26 -26.39 -12.63
C PRO A 550 -8.31 -26.69 -13.79
N ARG A 551 -7.57 -27.80 -13.69
CA ARG A 551 -6.69 -28.30 -14.74
C ARG A 551 -7.13 -29.68 -15.20
N THR A 552 -6.85 -29.98 -16.46
CA THR A 552 -6.99 -31.35 -16.99
C THR A 552 -5.66 -32.07 -16.79
N SER A 553 -5.61 -32.98 -15.82
CA SER A 553 -4.38 -33.69 -15.50
C SER A 553 -3.93 -34.61 -16.62
N GLN A 554 -2.62 -34.65 -16.82
CA GLN A 554 -1.93 -35.50 -17.79
C GLN A 554 -1.08 -36.54 -17.06
N ALA A 555 -1.03 -37.74 -17.62
CA ALA A 555 -0.18 -38.81 -17.09
C ALA A 555 1.28 -38.57 -17.51
N MET A 556 2.21 -38.86 -16.60
CA MET A 556 3.65 -38.87 -16.86
C MET A 556 4.11 -40.30 -17.21
N GLY A 557 4.75 -40.47 -18.36
CA GLY A 557 5.08 -41.78 -18.92
C GLY A 557 3.94 -42.42 -19.73
N LYS A 558 4.16 -43.66 -20.20
CA LYS A 558 3.22 -44.42 -21.04
C LYS A 558 3.00 -45.83 -20.49
N GLY A 559 1.85 -46.42 -20.79
CA GLY A 559 1.49 -47.79 -20.39
C GLY A 559 1.02 -47.91 -18.94
N GLU A 560 1.03 -49.12 -18.40
CA GLU A 560 0.51 -49.45 -17.06
C GLU A 560 1.27 -48.77 -15.90
N ASN A 561 2.51 -48.33 -16.17
CA ASN A 561 3.36 -47.62 -15.20
C ASN A 561 3.27 -46.09 -15.31
N ALA A 562 2.35 -45.54 -16.12
CA ALA A 562 2.16 -44.11 -16.21
C ALA A 562 1.65 -43.54 -14.87
N TYR A 563 2.26 -42.44 -14.42
CA TYR A 563 1.89 -41.80 -13.16
C TYR A 563 0.86 -40.69 -13.41
N ILE A 564 -0.28 -40.78 -12.75
CA ILE A 564 -1.30 -39.72 -12.76
C ILE A 564 -1.18 -38.93 -11.45
N PRO A 565 -1.13 -37.58 -11.52
CA PRO A 565 -1.13 -36.73 -10.34
C PRO A 565 -2.27 -37.06 -9.37
N LEU A 566 -2.03 -36.84 -8.08
CA LEU A 566 -3.06 -37.06 -7.07
C LEU A 566 -4.13 -35.97 -7.17
N SER A 567 -5.40 -36.37 -7.21
CA SER A 567 -6.53 -35.46 -7.02
C SER A 567 -6.90 -35.39 -5.54
N LEU A 568 -7.39 -34.23 -5.09
CA LEU A 568 -8.02 -34.15 -3.78
C LEU A 568 -9.25 -35.08 -3.72
N PRO A 569 -9.56 -35.66 -2.55
CA PRO A 569 -10.76 -36.47 -2.36
C PRO A 569 -12.04 -35.73 -2.76
N SER A 570 -13.01 -36.45 -3.31
CA SER A 570 -14.34 -35.90 -3.62
C SER A 570 -15.06 -35.55 -2.32
N GLY A 571 -15.15 -34.26 -1.99
CA GLY A 571 -15.79 -33.80 -0.76
C GLY A 571 -17.31 -33.85 -0.85
N ASN A 572 -17.91 -34.97 -0.45
CA ASN A 572 -19.37 -35.11 -0.36
C ASN A 572 -19.95 -34.78 1.03
N ASN A 573 -19.12 -34.48 2.03
CA ASN A 573 -19.55 -34.30 3.42
C ASN A 573 -19.43 -32.85 3.91
N SER A 574 -20.03 -31.89 3.19
CA SER A 574 -20.13 -30.53 3.72
C SER A 574 -21.06 -30.50 4.94
N LEU A 575 -20.53 -30.10 6.10
CA LEU A 575 -21.30 -29.96 7.34
C LEU A 575 -22.32 -28.81 7.28
N LEU A 576 -22.20 -27.91 6.29
CA LEU A 576 -23.04 -26.74 6.12
C LEU A 576 -23.70 -26.78 4.74
N LYS A 577 -24.94 -26.27 4.66
CA LYS A 577 -25.57 -26.00 3.36
C LYS A 577 -24.76 -24.92 2.60
N PRO A 578 -24.71 -24.96 1.26
CA PRO A 578 -24.10 -23.89 0.47
C PRO A 578 -24.67 -22.51 0.84
N ASN A 579 -23.83 -21.48 0.81
CA ASN A 579 -24.16 -20.09 1.17
C ASN A 579 -24.65 -19.85 2.61
N SER A 580 -24.53 -20.81 3.55
CA SER A 580 -24.89 -20.62 4.96
C SER A 580 -24.25 -19.36 5.57
N VAL A 581 -22.97 -19.08 5.29
CA VAL A 581 -22.28 -17.87 5.77
C VAL A 581 -22.96 -16.61 5.24
N ARG A 582 -23.22 -16.54 3.93
CA ARG A 582 -23.85 -15.39 3.27
C ARG A 582 -25.27 -15.16 3.78
N VAL A 583 -26.07 -16.22 3.92
CA VAL A 583 -27.43 -16.14 4.45
C VAL A 583 -27.43 -15.65 5.89
N LEU A 584 -26.53 -16.16 6.74
CA LEU A 584 -26.44 -15.72 8.12
C LEU A 584 -26.03 -14.25 8.23
N LEU A 585 -24.99 -13.83 7.50
CA LEU A 585 -24.57 -12.42 7.45
C LEU A 585 -25.68 -11.51 6.89
N GLY A 586 -26.41 -11.96 5.89
CA GLY A 586 -27.57 -11.24 5.32
C GLY A 586 -28.70 -11.03 6.34
N ASN A 587 -28.85 -11.93 7.31
CA ASN A 587 -29.84 -11.81 8.38
C ASN A 587 -29.37 -11.01 9.61
N MET A 588 -28.06 -10.71 9.71
CA MET A 588 -27.52 -9.95 10.84
C MET A 588 -27.81 -8.45 10.73
N ASN A 589 -27.96 -7.79 11.87
CA ASN A 589 -28.07 -6.34 11.96
C ASN A 589 -26.69 -5.66 12.08
N LEU A 590 -26.63 -4.33 11.93
CA LEU A 590 -25.36 -3.59 11.95
C LEU A 590 -24.61 -3.67 13.30
N LEU A 591 -25.30 -3.92 14.42
CA LEU A 591 -24.66 -4.09 15.73
C LEU A 591 -23.89 -5.40 15.79
N GLU A 592 -24.47 -6.46 15.22
CA GLU A 592 -23.84 -7.78 15.11
C GLU A 592 -22.63 -7.72 14.17
N LEU A 593 -22.76 -7.03 13.03
CA LEU A 593 -21.64 -6.84 12.10
C LEU A 593 -20.52 -5.96 12.71
N ASN A 594 -20.85 -4.98 13.57
CA ASN A 594 -19.86 -4.25 14.38
C ASN A 594 -19.10 -5.20 15.34
N LYS A 595 -19.80 -6.10 16.03
CA LYS A 595 -19.19 -7.10 16.92
C LYS A 595 -18.22 -8.03 16.17
N LEU A 596 -18.58 -8.43 14.94
CA LEU A 596 -17.73 -9.25 14.08
C LEU A 596 -16.46 -8.53 13.63
N LEU A 597 -16.55 -7.28 13.15
CA LEU A 597 -15.39 -6.57 12.57
C LEU A 597 -14.51 -5.84 13.58
N PHE A 598 -15.11 -5.12 14.52
CA PHE A 598 -14.42 -4.07 15.28
C PHE A 598 -14.29 -4.46 16.75
N ARG A 599 -14.87 -3.67 17.66
CA ARG A 599 -14.73 -3.77 19.13
C ARG A 599 -13.29 -3.57 19.59
N CYS A 600 -12.99 -2.41 20.12
CA CYS A 600 -11.72 -2.24 20.83
C CYS A 600 -11.76 -2.98 22.18
N SER A 601 -10.59 -3.12 22.81
CA SER A 601 -10.40 -3.78 24.11
C SER A 601 -11.46 -3.40 25.16
N ALA A 602 -11.65 -2.09 25.38
CA ALA A 602 -12.60 -1.56 26.36
C ALA A 602 -14.04 -2.01 26.06
N GLU A 603 -14.48 -1.89 24.80
CA GLU A 603 -15.83 -2.31 24.40
C GLU A 603 -16.07 -3.82 24.56
N GLU A 604 -15.05 -4.63 24.29
CA GLU A 604 -15.14 -6.09 24.42
C GLU A 604 -15.24 -6.53 25.89
N LEU A 605 -14.46 -5.90 26.77
CA LEU A 605 -14.49 -6.14 28.21
C LEU A 605 -15.82 -5.71 28.82
N ALA A 606 -16.37 -4.58 28.37
CA ALA A 606 -17.67 -4.04 28.80
C ALA A 606 -18.85 -5.01 28.62
N ASP A 607 -18.77 -5.92 27.65
CA ASP A 607 -19.81 -6.91 27.36
C ASP A 607 -19.90 -8.01 28.42
N GLY A 608 -18.92 -8.11 29.33
CA GLY A 608 -18.91 -9.07 30.44
C GLY A 608 -18.65 -10.52 30.02
N CYS A 609 -18.10 -10.74 28.82
CA CYS A 609 -17.83 -12.06 28.27
C CYS A 609 -16.40 -12.57 28.53
N ASN A 610 -15.57 -11.82 29.27
CA ASN A 610 -14.18 -12.13 29.62
C ASN A 610 -13.23 -12.29 28.41
N PHE A 611 -13.45 -11.53 27.34
CA PHE A 611 -12.53 -11.43 26.21
C PHE A 611 -11.94 -10.02 26.12
N ASN A 612 -10.69 -9.95 25.64
CA ASN A 612 -9.96 -8.72 25.40
C ASN A 612 -9.37 -8.76 23.98
N SER A 613 -8.77 -7.68 23.49
CA SER A 613 -7.95 -7.66 22.26
C SER A 613 -6.89 -8.77 22.31
N TYR A 614 -6.58 -9.35 21.16
CA TYR A 614 -5.56 -10.41 21.09
C TYR A 614 -4.14 -9.84 20.98
N GLN A 615 -3.21 -10.36 21.76
CA GLN A 615 -1.79 -10.07 21.65
C GLN A 615 -1.09 -11.16 20.85
N ILE A 616 -0.45 -10.78 19.74
CA ILE A 616 0.38 -11.69 18.94
C ILE A 616 1.83 -11.58 19.45
N PRO A 617 2.45 -12.70 19.86
CA PRO A 617 3.86 -12.72 20.28
C PRO A 617 4.77 -12.09 19.24
N ASP A 618 5.80 -11.37 19.70
CA ASP A 618 6.80 -10.68 18.87
C ASP A 618 6.26 -9.67 17.86
N TRP A 619 4.99 -9.25 18.00
CA TRP A 619 4.36 -8.23 17.14
C TRP A 619 3.63 -7.15 17.93
N GLY A 620 2.59 -7.51 18.71
CA GLY A 620 1.80 -6.53 19.45
C GLY A 620 0.32 -6.87 19.59
N TRP A 621 -0.47 -5.90 20.07
CA TRP A 621 -1.90 -6.02 20.27
C TRP A 621 -2.68 -5.66 19.01
N LEU A 622 -3.71 -6.44 18.69
CA LEU A 622 -4.72 -6.03 17.71
C LEU A 622 -5.56 -4.88 18.27
N VAL A 623 -5.77 -3.82 17.49
CA VAL A 623 -6.57 -2.65 17.93
C VAL A 623 -8.06 -2.98 18.08
N TYR A 624 -8.53 -3.98 17.35
CA TYR A 624 -9.87 -4.55 17.41
C TYR A 624 -9.81 -6.05 17.73
N CYS A 625 -10.78 -6.52 18.51
CA CYS A 625 -11.03 -7.93 18.81
C CYS A 625 -11.60 -8.68 17.61
N GLY A 626 -12.28 -7.96 16.70
CA GLY A 626 -12.89 -8.49 15.49
C GLY A 626 -11.94 -8.66 14.30
N PHE A 627 -12.53 -9.15 13.21
CA PHE A 627 -11.82 -9.55 12.00
C PHE A 627 -11.07 -8.41 11.30
N GLN A 628 -11.48 -7.15 11.49
CA GLN A 628 -10.87 -6.01 10.79
C GLN A 628 -9.35 -5.92 11.04
N SER A 629 -8.91 -6.03 12.30
CA SER A 629 -7.50 -5.83 12.65
C SER A 629 -6.62 -6.91 12.05
N ILE A 630 -6.96 -8.17 12.28
CA ILE A 630 -6.17 -9.30 11.78
C ILE A 630 -6.18 -9.35 10.25
N SER A 631 -7.32 -9.06 9.61
CA SER A 631 -7.44 -9.01 8.15
C SER A 631 -6.53 -7.94 7.55
N ASN A 632 -6.50 -6.74 8.13
CA ASN A 632 -5.62 -5.66 7.65
C ASN A 632 -4.13 -6.04 7.74
N VAL A 633 -3.73 -6.70 8.84
CA VAL A 633 -2.35 -7.18 9.02
C VAL A 633 -2.02 -8.26 8.00
N LEU A 634 -2.90 -9.26 7.83
CA LEU A 634 -2.71 -10.35 6.88
C LEU A 634 -2.67 -9.89 5.43
N GLN A 635 -3.45 -8.86 5.07
CA GLN A 635 -3.42 -8.29 3.72
C GLN A 635 -2.03 -7.73 3.38
N GLY A 636 -1.41 -6.98 4.31
CA GLY A 636 -0.05 -6.47 4.14
C GLY A 636 1.00 -7.57 4.05
N ILE A 637 0.84 -8.65 4.83
CA ILE A 637 1.71 -9.83 4.80
C ILE A 637 1.59 -10.55 3.46
N ARG A 638 0.37 -10.83 2.99
CA ARG A 638 0.11 -11.50 1.71
C ARG A 638 0.68 -10.72 0.55
N ASP A 639 0.48 -9.41 0.52
CA ASP A 639 0.91 -8.56 -0.58
C ASP A 639 2.43 -8.60 -0.79
N ARG A 640 3.18 -8.85 0.27
CA ARG A 640 4.65 -9.06 0.25
C ARG A 640 5.05 -10.54 0.27
N ASN A 641 4.07 -11.44 0.40
CA ASN A 641 4.25 -12.86 0.67
C ASN A 641 5.25 -13.12 1.82
N ASP A 642 5.16 -12.32 2.89
CA ASP A 642 6.08 -12.33 4.03
C ASP A 642 5.77 -13.47 5.01
N LEU A 643 6.11 -14.70 4.61
CA LEU A 643 5.96 -15.89 5.46
C LEU A 643 6.82 -15.85 6.74
N GLY A 644 7.78 -14.91 6.82
CA GLY A 644 8.64 -14.67 7.98
C GLY A 644 8.00 -13.80 9.06
N HIS A 645 6.86 -13.17 8.78
CA HIS A 645 6.19 -12.28 9.72
C HIS A 645 5.81 -13.01 11.04
N PRO A 646 5.89 -12.36 12.23
CA PRO A 646 5.56 -12.99 13.51
C PRO A 646 4.14 -13.60 13.56
N VAL A 647 3.16 -12.99 12.90
CA VAL A 647 1.81 -13.55 12.74
C VAL A 647 1.84 -14.92 12.07
N CYS A 648 2.64 -15.11 11.02
CA CYS A 648 2.79 -16.41 10.36
C CYS A 648 3.49 -17.42 11.27
N SER A 649 4.48 -16.97 12.05
CA SER A 649 5.13 -17.83 13.05
C SER A 649 4.12 -18.31 14.09
N HIS A 650 3.33 -17.39 14.64
CA HIS A 650 2.28 -17.67 15.61
C HIS A 650 1.22 -18.64 15.06
N LEU A 651 0.77 -18.42 13.82
CA LEU A 651 -0.15 -19.32 13.12
C LEU A 651 0.46 -20.69 12.82
N ARG A 652 1.78 -20.83 12.68
CA ARG A 652 2.44 -22.13 12.58
C ARG A 652 2.51 -22.85 13.93
N GLN A 653 2.72 -22.11 15.01
CA GLN A 653 2.88 -22.67 16.35
C GLN A 653 1.57 -23.21 16.94
N GLY A 654 0.41 -22.63 16.58
CA GLY A 654 -0.88 -23.14 17.06
C GLY A 654 -2.10 -22.39 16.55
N ASP A 655 -3.27 -22.92 16.87
CA ASP A 655 -4.58 -22.44 16.37
C ASP A 655 -5.25 -21.43 17.33
N TRP A 656 -4.48 -20.85 18.25
CA TRP A 656 -5.00 -19.99 19.32
C TRP A 656 -5.75 -18.77 18.80
N LEU A 657 -5.30 -18.17 17.70
CA LEU A 657 -5.96 -17.01 17.10
C LEU A 657 -7.30 -17.40 16.46
N ALA A 658 -7.38 -18.54 15.78
CA ALA A 658 -8.63 -19.08 15.24
C ALA A 658 -9.62 -19.38 16.38
N HIS A 659 -9.14 -20.04 17.45
CA HIS A 659 -9.92 -20.33 18.63
C HIS A 659 -10.45 -19.05 19.30
N TYR A 660 -9.59 -18.03 19.47
CA TYR A 660 -9.99 -16.73 20.00
C TYR A 660 -11.10 -16.06 19.18
N LEU A 661 -10.95 -16.01 17.85
CA LEU A 661 -11.95 -15.40 16.95
C LEU A 661 -13.31 -16.12 17.02
N THR A 662 -13.30 -17.43 17.28
CA THR A 662 -14.53 -18.22 17.46
C THR A 662 -15.17 -18.02 18.83
N GLU A 663 -14.41 -18.21 19.92
CA GLU A 663 -14.96 -18.27 21.27
C GLU A 663 -15.43 -16.92 21.78
N ARG A 664 -14.86 -15.81 21.31
CA ARG A 664 -15.34 -14.47 21.67
C ARG A 664 -16.79 -14.21 21.24
N LEU A 665 -17.31 -15.01 20.30
CA LEU A 665 -18.68 -14.93 19.78
C LEU A 665 -19.60 -16.02 20.35
N ALA A 666 -19.09 -16.93 21.19
CA ALA A 666 -19.85 -18.08 21.69
C ALA A 666 -20.90 -17.71 22.76
N LYS A 667 -20.87 -16.46 23.27
CA LYS A 667 -21.79 -15.96 24.29
C LYS A 667 -22.35 -14.60 23.89
N LEU A 668 -23.61 -14.36 24.26
CA LEU A 668 -24.23 -13.05 24.11
C LEU A 668 -23.82 -12.13 25.26
N PRO A 669 -23.58 -10.84 25.00
CA PRO A 669 -23.37 -9.85 26.06
C PRO A 669 -24.55 -9.80 27.03
N HIS A 670 -24.28 -9.49 28.29
CA HIS A 670 -25.34 -9.33 29.29
C HIS A 670 -26.28 -8.17 28.89
N ASN A 671 -27.59 -8.28 29.15
CA ASN A 671 -28.61 -7.29 28.77
C ASN A 671 -28.76 -6.98 27.26
N SER A 672 -28.13 -7.76 26.38
CA SER A 672 -28.29 -7.60 24.93
C SER A 672 -29.58 -8.20 24.35
N ASN A 673 -30.42 -8.80 25.21
CA ASN A 673 -31.67 -9.45 24.85
C ASN A 673 -32.54 -8.50 24.00
N LYS A 674 -32.96 -8.95 22.81
CA LYS A 674 -33.71 -8.22 21.76
C LYS A 674 -32.87 -7.33 20.80
N LEU A 675 -31.62 -6.99 21.12
CA LEU A 675 -30.76 -6.16 20.25
C LEU A 675 -29.72 -6.98 19.48
N ILE A 676 -29.09 -7.95 20.15
CA ILE A 676 -28.16 -8.92 19.57
C ILE A 676 -28.86 -10.27 19.58
N THR A 677 -28.94 -10.91 18.42
CA THR A 677 -29.65 -12.18 18.24
C THR A 677 -28.69 -13.37 18.42
N LYS A 678 -29.26 -14.59 18.44
CA LYS A 678 -28.47 -15.84 18.45
C LYS A 678 -27.66 -16.05 17.15
N ALA A 679 -27.80 -15.18 16.14
CA ALA A 679 -27.00 -15.24 14.92
C ALA A 679 -25.49 -15.15 15.20
N ILE A 680 -25.07 -14.41 16.22
CA ILE A 680 -23.66 -14.33 16.64
C ILE A 680 -23.14 -15.69 17.13
N ILE A 681 -23.92 -16.42 17.92
CA ILE A 681 -23.55 -17.78 18.39
C ILE A 681 -23.50 -18.75 17.20
N GLN A 682 -24.48 -18.67 16.29
CA GLN A 682 -24.47 -19.48 15.06
C GLN A 682 -23.25 -19.18 14.20
N MET A 683 -22.80 -17.92 14.15
CA MET A 683 -21.57 -17.55 13.46
C MET A 683 -20.34 -18.15 14.16
N SER A 684 -20.27 -18.13 15.50
CA SER A 684 -19.23 -18.86 16.25
C SER A 684 -19.17 -20.33 15.83
N ASP A 685 -20.32 -21.01 15.74
CA ASP A 685 -20.38 -22.43 15.36
C ASP A 685 -19.89 -22.66 13.91
N ILE A 686 -20.28 -21.78 12.98
CA ILE A 686 -19.79 -21.81 11.59
C ILE A 686 -18.28 -21.56 11.53
N LEU A 687 -17.75 -20.61 12.29
CA LEU A 687 -16.32 -20.32 12.34
C LEU A 687 -15.53 -21.51 12.91
N LYS A 688 -16.08 -22.23 13.89
CA LYS A 688 -15.49 -23.48 14.39
C LYS A 688 -15.41 -24.52 13.29
N ILE A 689 -16.46 -24.69 12.48
CA ILE A 689 -16.45 -25.57 11.30
C ILE A 689 -15.43 -25.09 10.27
N MET A 690 -15.37 -23.78 10.03
CA MET A 690 -14.48 -23.15 9.05
C MET A 690 -13.00 -23.35 9.37
N TYR A 691 -12.61 -23.18 10.63
CA TYR A 691 -11.20 -23.27 11.06
C TYR A 691 -10.76 -24.67 11.48
N LYS A 692 -11.68 -25.57 11.82
CA LYS A 692 -11.36 -26.94 12.28
C LYS A 692 -10.38 -27.70 11.37
N PRO A 693 -10.47 -27.64 10.03
CA PRO A 693 -9.51 -28.36 9.19
C PRO A 693 -8.05 -27.88 9.34
N LEU A 694 -7.81 -26.64 9.81
CA LEU A 694 -6.46 -26.08 9.94
C LEU A 694 -5.57 -26.86 10.94
N SER A 695 -6.17 -27.49 11.95
CA SER A 695 -5.41 -28.31 12.91
C SER A 695 -4.82 -29.57 12.28
N ASN A 696 -5.39 -30.00 11.15
CA ASN A 696 -5.08 -31.27 10.49
C ASN A 696 -4.27 -31.09 9.20
N ILE A 697 -3.80 -29.88 8.88
CA ILE A 697 -2.91 -29.66 7.73
C ILE A 697 -1.48 -29.39 8.22
N PRO A 698 -0.45 -29.63 7.38
CA PRO A 698 0.92 -29.25 7.72
C PRO A 698 1.01 -27.79 8.16
N ARG A 699 1.69 -27.54 9.29
CA ARG A 699 1.72 -26.21 9.93
C ARG A 699 2.20 -25.10 9.01
N TYR A 700 3.16 -25.38 8.12
CA TYR A 700 3.67 -24.40 7.15
C TYR A 700 2.60 -23.89 6.16
N LEU A 701 1.49 -24.61 5.96
CA LEU A 701 0.36 -24.20 5.12
C LEU A 701 -0.67 -23.35 5.86
N VAL A 702 -0.75 -23.46 7.20
CA VAL A 702 -1.78 -22.81 8.02
C VAL A 702 -1.86 -21.30 7.79
N PRO A 703 -0.76 -20.53 7.70
CA PRO A 703 -0.85 -19.09 7.45
C PRO A 703 -1.63 -18.73 6.18
N ALA A 704 -1.39 -19.43 5.07
CA ALA A 704 -2.04 -19.14 3.80
C ALA A 704 -3.54 -19.46 3.83
N TYR A 705 -3.94 -20.61 4.39
CA TYR A 705 -5.35 -21.00 4.48
C TYR A 705 -6.11 -20.16 5.52
N PHE A 706 -5.49 -19.85 6.65
CA PHE A 706 -6.07 -18.96 7.66
C PHE A 706 -6.33 -17.57 7.07
N GLU A 707 -5.38 -17.02 6.32
CA GLU A 707 -5.56 -15.75 5.60
C GLU A 707 -6.69 -15.82 4.60
N ALA A 708 -6.71 -16.83 3.74
CA ALA A 708 -7.75 -16.99 2.73
C ALA A 708 -9.16 -16.97 3.34
N LEU A 709 -9.37 -17.73 4.41
CA LEU A 709 -10.67 -17.78 5.11
C LEU A 709 -11.01 -16.43 5.76
N THR A 710 -10.05 -15.87 6.52
CA THR A 710 -10.26 -14.69 7.37
C THR A 710 -10.46 -13.42 6.55
N VAL A 711 -9.63 -13.21 5.52
CA VAL A 711 -9.73 -12.04 4.65
C VAL A 711 -10.99 -12.11 3.79
N THR A 712 -11.29 -13.29 3.21
CA THR A 712 -12.53 -13.45 2.43
C THR A 712 -13.75 -13.17 3.28
N LEU A 713 -13.85 -13.75 4.48
CA LEU A 713 -14.96 -13.48 5.40
C LEU A 713 -15.07 -11.99 5.73
N THR A 714 -13.95 -11.32 6.00
CA THR A 714 -13.92 -9.88 6.31
C THR A 714 -14.49 -9.04 5.16
N GLU A 715 -14.10 -9.34 3.92
CA GLU A 715 -14.61 -8.64 2.74
C GLU A 715 -16.11 -8.89 2.52
N PHE A 716 -16.60 -10.10 2.78
CA PHE A 716 -18.03 -10.39 2.80
C PHE A 716 -18.79 -9.59 3.86
N ILE A 717 -18.24 -9.48 5.08
CA ILE A 717 -18.86 -8.67 6.14
C ILE A 717 -18.91 -7.18 5.74
N LYS A 718 -17.82 -6.63 5.18
CA LYS A 718 -17.80 -5.24 4.69
C LYS A 718 -18.79 -5.01 3.55
N LEU A 719 -18.93 -5.97 2.65
CA LEU A 719 -19.93 -5.94 1.58
C LEU A 719 -21.35 -5.89 2.16
N GLU A 720 -21.66 -6.77 3.10
CA GLU A 720 -22.96 -6.83 3.78
C GLU A 720 -23.28 -5.53 4.55
N ILE A 721 -22.29 -4.93 5.22
CA ILE A 721 -22.44 -3.59 5.82
C ILE A 721 -22.77 -2.56 4.74
N THR A 722 -22.03 -2.55 3.63
CA THR A 722 -22.20 -1.58 2.54
C THR A 722 -23.58 -1.70 1.89
N LEU A 723 -24.10 -2.92 1.74
CA LEU A 723 -25.43 -3.18 1.18
C LEU A 723 -26.58 -2.59 2.01
N ARG A 724 -26.36 -2.40 3.33
CA ARG A 724 -27.33 -1.80 4.27
C ARG A 724 -27.29 -0.26 4.28
N PHE A 725 -26.34 0.35 3.58
CA PHE A 725 -26.22 1.79 3.49
C PHE A 725 -26.99 2.39 2.31
N ALA A 726 -27.17 3.72 2.37
CA ALA A 726 -27.87 4.48 1.36
C ALA A 726 -27.35 4.22 -0.09
N PRO A 727 -28.23 4.27 -1.11
CA PRO A 727 -27.89 3.98 -2.51
C PRO A 727 -26.65 4.72 -3.05
N TRP A 728 -26.46 5.99 -2.64
CA TRP A 728 -25.33 6.79 -3.08
C TRP A 728 -23.98 6.25 -2.59
N ILE A 729 -23.92 5.56 -1.45
CA ILE A 729 -22.68 4.93 -0.95
C ILE A 729 -22.36 3.69 -1.77
N ARG A 730 -23.38 2.86 -2.05
CA ARG A 730 -23.24 1.59 -2.79
C ARG A 730 -22.68 1.81 -4.19
N SER A 731 -23.08 2.90 -4.83
CA SER A 731 -22.66 3.31 -6.19
C SER A 731 -21.38 4.17 -6.23
N SER A 732 -20.84 4.58 -5.08
CA SER A 732 -19.69 5.49 -5.01
C SER A 732 -18.33 4.76 -4.91
N SER A 733 -17.27 5.55 -4.77
CA SER A 733 -15.87 5.13 -4.69
C SER A 733 -15.56 4.28 -3.46
N SER A 734 -14.40 3.62 -3.47
CA SER A 734 -13.89 2.87 -2.32
C SER A 734 -13.75 3.75 -1.07
N LEU A 735 -13.33 5.01 -1.21
CA LEU A 735 -13.24 5.93 -0.09
C LEU A 735 -14.60 6.17 0.59
N ALA A 736 -15.66 6.41 -0.19
CA ALA A 736 -17.00 6.62 0.37
C ALA A 736 -17.48 5.37 1.14
N LYS A 737 -17.23 4.19 0.57
CA LYS A 737 -17.55 2.90 1.20
C LYS A 737 -16.74 2.67 2.47
N ASN A 738 -15.44 2.95 2.46
CA ASN A 738 -14.55 2.82 3.60
C ASN A 738 -14.94 3.77 4.75
N LEU A 739 -15.22 5.04 4.44
CA LEU A 739 -15.72 6.00 5.43
C LEU A 739 -17.05 5.54 6.01
N ALA A 740 -18.00 5.10 5.17
CA ALA A 740 -19.28 4.59 5.61
C ALA A 740 -19.14 3.36 6.52
N VAL A 741 -18.29 2.39 6.15
CA VAL A 741 -17.97 1.22 6.99
C VAL A 741 -17.34 1.68 8.32
N ALA A 742 -16.44 2.65 8.32
CA ALA A 742 -15.87 3.21 9.53
C ALA A 742 -16.94 3.82 10.47
N THR A 743 -18.04 4.38 9.94
CA THR A 743 -19.16 4.85 10.79
C THR A 743 -19.84 3.77 11.62
N THR A 744 -19.65 2.48 11.28
CA THR A 744 -20.16 1.36 12.09
C THR A 744 -19.31 1.09 13.32
N GLN A 745 -18.08 1.59 13.38
CA GLN A 745 -17.20 1.47 14.55
C GLN A 745 -17.82 2.14 15.78
N PHE A 746 -18.48 3.28 15.57
CA PHE A 746 -18.89 4.18 16.66
C PHE A 746 -20.26 3.87 17.24
N TYR A 747 -21.18 3.29 16.47
CA TYR A 747 -22.53 2.96 16.96
C TYR A 747 -22.64 1.47 17.29
N GLY A 748 -22.76 1.14 18.56
CA GLY A 748 -22.76 -0.24 19.03
C GLY A 748 -23.45 -0.40 20.39
N PHE A 749 -23.76 -1.65 20.72
CA PHE A 749 -24.19 -2.06 22.07
C PHE A 749 -22.96 -2.12 22.99
N ILE A 750 -23.08 -1.61 24.22
CA ILE A 750 -22.04 -1.71 25.25
C ILE A 750 -22.69 -2.03 26.59
N GLY A 751 -22.30 -3.13 27.21
CA GLY A 751 -22.97 -3.65 28.42
C GLY A 751 -23.04 -2.67 29.60
N ASN A 752 -22.04 -1.80 29.75
CA ASN A 752 -21.95 -0.80 30.81
C ASN A 752 -22.24 0.65 30.38
N SER A 753 -22.72 0.87 29.14
CA SER A 753 -23.10 2.19 28.64
C SER A 753 -24.58 2.18 28.24
N ARG A 754 -25.40 2.72 29.12
CA ARG A 754 -26.82 2.99 28.93
C ARG A 754 -27.04 4.44 28.48
N LEU A 755 -28.22 4.84 28.06
CA LEU A 755 -28.62 6.22 27.90
C LEU A 755 -30.00 6.37 28.54
N PRO A 756 -30.41 7.60 28.91
CA PRO A 756 -31.76 7.84 29.38
C PRO A 756 -32.77 7.27 28.39
N GLY A 757 -33.72 6.49 28.91
CA GLY A 757 -34.56 5.64 28.08
C GLY A 757 -35.60 6.39 27.23
N ARG A 758 -36.14 5.72 26.21
CA ARG A 758 -37.16 6.24 25.29
C ARG A 758 -38.57 5.84 25.73
N VAL A 759 -39.55 6.74 25.59
CA VAL A 759 -40.97 6.41 25.77
C VAL A 759 -41.45 5.48 24.64
N ILE A 760 -41.88 4.26 24.97
CA ILE A 760 -42.37 3.27 23.97
C ILE A 760 -43.88 3.37 23.79
N GLN A 761 -44.62 3.43 24.90
CA GLN A 761 -46.07 3.42 24.88
C GLN A 761 -46.63 4.46 25.87
N PHE A 762 -47.57 5.26 25.39
CA PHE A 762 -48.34 6.19 26.20
C PHE A 762 -49.79 5.71 26.23
N ASN A 763 -50.16 4.96 27.27
CA ASN A 763 -51.55 4.64 27.51
C ASN A 763 -52.13 5.70 28.46
N LYS A 764 -53.08 6.51 27.97
CA LYS A 764 -53.72 7.59 28.76
C LYS A 764 -54.38 7.07 30.04
N ASP A 765 -54.70 5.78 30.11
CA ASP A 765 -55.34 5.13 31.26
C ASP A 765 -54.33 4.62 32.32
N SER A 766 -53.04 4.48 31.99
CA SER A 766 -52.00 4.07 32.95
C SER A 766 -51.20 5.28 33.44
N GLN A 767 -51.17 5.52 34.76
CA GLN A 767 -50.41 6.65 35.31
C GLN A 767 -48.88 6.54 35.13
N ASN A 768 -48.36 5.33 34.88
CA ASN A 768 -46.92 5.05 34.74
C ASN A 768 -46.52 4.83 33.27
N PRO A 769 -45.58 5.61 32.71
CA PRO A 769 -45.12 5.42 31.33
C PRO A 769 -44.13 4.27 31.19
N GLU A 770 -44.15 3.57 30.03
CA GLU A 770 -43.16 2.55 29.70
C GLU A 770 -41.95 3.17 28.99
N ILE A 771 -40.78 3.10 29.65
CA ILE A 771 -39.51 3.66 29.16
C ILE A 771 -38.52 2.53 28.82
N GLU A 772 -38.14 2.42 27.54
CA GLU A 772 -37.10 1.49 27.07
C GLU A 772 -35.72 1.95 27.46
N ALA A 773 -34.93 1.08 28.06
CA ALA A 773 -33.50 1.29 28.23
C ALA A 773 -32.79 1.40 26.88
N MET A 774 -32.02 2.47 26.66
CA MET A 774 -31.17 2.60 25.49
C MET A 774 -29.76 2.09 25.79
N PHE A 775 -29.38 0.94 25.23
CA PHE A 775 -28.03 0.35 25.38
C PHE A 775 -27.13 0.55 24.16
N CYS A 776 -27.61 1.24 23.12
CA CYS A 776 -26.83 1.57 21.94
C CYS A 776 -26.61 3.07 21.87
N SER A 777 -25.36 3.46 21.67
CA SER A 777 -24.98 4.85 21.56
C SER A 777 -23.82 5.05 20.60
N LEU A 778 -23.71 6.28 20.10
CA LEU A 778 -22.54 6.72 19.37
C LEU A 778 -21.40 6.99 20.37
N ALA A 779 -20.28 6.31 20.19
CA ALA A 779 -19.01 6.64 20.81
C ALA A 779 -18.47 7.94 20.18
N ALA A 780 -17.85 8.81 20.98
CA ALA A 780 -17.09 9.94 20.42
C ALA A 780 -15.89 9.44 19.60
N GLY A 781 -15.20 8.41 20.12
CA GLY A 781 -14.26 7.60 19.36
C GLY A 781 -13.46 6.63 20.22
N LEU A 782 -12.55 5.91 19.56
CA LEU A 782 -11.91 4.72 20.10
C LEU A 782 -10.39 4.93 20.19
N PRO A 783 -9.72 4.39 21.24
CA PRO A 783 -10.30 3.60 22.34
C PRO A 783 -10.76 4.42 23.55
N HIS A 784 -10.41 5.71 23.65
CA HIS A 784 -10.55 6.47 24.91
C HIS A 784 -12.01 6.76 25.29
N PHE A 785 -12.89 6.93 24.31
CA PHE A 785 -14.31 7.25 24.51
C PHE A 785 -15.20 6.07 24.10
N ALA A 786 -14.80 4.87 24.52
CA ALA A 786 -15.40 3.60 24.10
C ALA A 786 -16.52 3.11 25.03
N GLU A 787 -16.47 3.38 26.34
CA GLU A 787 -17.39 2.78 27.31
C GLU A 787 -17.69 3.69 28.51
N GLY A 788 -18.63 3.26 29.36
CA GLY A 788 -19.10 3.97 30.55
C GLY A 788 -19.47 5.44 30.30
N MET A 789 -19.08 6.30 31.24
CA MET A 789 -19.40 7.74 31.19
C MET A 789 -18.69 8.52 30.10
N TRP A 790 -17.64 7.93 29.54
CA TRP A 790 -16.80 8.57 28.53
C TRP A 790 -17.28 8.28 27.12
N ARG A 791 -18.23 7.35 26.93
CA ARG A 791 -18.65 6.92 25.59
C ARG A 791 -19.37 8.02 24.81
N SER A 792 -20.41 8.60 25.40
CA SER A 792 -21.36 9.44 24.67
C SER A 792 -21.40 10.87 25.16
N TRP A 793 -21.05 11.78 24.26
CA TRP A 793 -21.04 13.22 24.48
C TRP A 793 -22.10 13.88 23.58
N GLY A 794 -22.87 14.82 24.15
CA GLY A 794 -23.91 15.57 23.44
C GLY A 794 -23.37 16.19 22.16
N ARG A 795 -22.33 17.02 22.32
CA ARG A 795 -21.61 17.70 21.24
C ARG A 795 -21.20 16.75 20.12
N ASP A 796 -20.33 15.78 20.42
CA ASP A 796 -19.75 14.86 19.43
C ASP A 796 -20.82 14.07 18.70
N THR A 797 -21.86 13.64 19.41
CA THR A 797 -22.94 12.91 18.75
C THR A 797 -23.64 13.78 17.72
N PHE A 798 -24.08 14.99 18.10
CA PHE A 798 -24.89 15.81 17.21
C PHE A 798 -24.08 16.41 16.06
N ILE A 799 -22.77 16.64 16.23
CA ILE A 799 -21.86 16.94 15.13
C ILE A 799 -21.73 15.75 14.18
N SER A 800 -21.59 14.54 14.71
CA SER A 800 -21.39 13.33 13.90
C SER A 800 -22.67 12.78 13.27
N LEU A 801 -23.84 13.14 13.79
CA LEU A 801 -25.12 12.48 13.50
C LEU A 801 -25.47 12.50 12.00
N ARG A 802 -25.26 13.64 11.34
CA ARG A 802 -25.60 13.77 9.91
C ARG A 802 -24.71 12.86 9.06
N GLY A 803 -23.39 12.96 9.17
CA GLY A 803 -22.47 12.10 8.45
C GLY A 803 -22.60 10.62 8.82
N CYS A 804 -22.53 10.29 10.11
CA CYS A 804 -22.52 8.90 10.56
C CYS A 804 -23.88 8.21 10.37
N LEU A 805 -25.02 8.86 10.63
CA LEU A 805 -26.33 8.20 10.68
C LEU A 805 -27.24 8.58 9.50
N LEU A 806 -27.46 9.88 9.25
CA LEU A 806 -28.42 10.32 8.22
C LEU A 806 -27.94 9.96 6.81
N LEU A 807 -26.74 10.40 6.43
CA LEU A 807 -26.22 10.17 5.08
C LEU A 807 -25.97 8.68 4.81
N THR A 808 -25.78 7.86 5.84
CA THR A 808 -25.64 6.40 5.68
C THR A 808 -26.96 5.66 5.56
N GLY A 809 -28.11 6.33 5.75
CA GLY A 809 -29.44 5.71 5.66
C GLY A 809 -29.96 5.12 6.98
N ARG A 810 -29.31 5.40 8.11
CA ARG A 810 -29.67 4.87 9.44
C ARG A 810 -30.71 5.75 10.14
N TYR A 811 -31.83 6.02 9.47
CA TYR A 811 -32.82 7.03 9.88
C TYR A 811 -33.47 6.76 11.24
N GLN A 812 -33.85 5.52 11.52
CA GLN A 812 -34.45 5.14 12.81
C GLN A 812 -33.49 5.38 13.98
N VAL A 813 -32.19 5.09 13.78
CA VAL A 813 -31.15 5.34 14.79
C VAL A 813 -30.94 6.84 14.97
N SER A 814 -30.91 7.59 13.87
CA SER A 814 -30.81 9.05 13.89
C SER A 814 -31.99 9.69 14.61
N GLN A 815 -33.21 9.19 14.40
CA GLN A 815 -34.42 9.65 15.07
C GLN A 815 -34.31 9.45 16.58
N LYS A 816 -33.96 8.22 17.02
CA LYS A 816 -33.74 7.88 18.44
C LYS A 816 -32.69 8.78 19.11
N CYS A 817 -31.61 9.08 18.39
CA CYS A 817 -30.57 9.99 18.88
C CYS A 817 -31.05 11.45 18.94
N SER A 818 -31.88 11.90 18.00
CA SER A 818 -32.30 13.31 17.94
C SER A 818 -33.44 13.62 18.93
N SER A 819 -34.32 12.65 19.19
CA SER A 819 -35.43 12.79 20.15
C SER A 819 -35.02 12.57 21.60
N SER A 820 -33.81 12.07 21.86
CA SER A 820 -33.21 12.10 23.20
C SER A 820 -32.64 13.49 23.48
N SER A 821 -33.06 14.10 24.59
CA SER A 821 -32.52 15.38 25.10
C SER A 821 -30.98 15.36 25.12
N PRO A 822 -30.28 16.51 25.01
CA PRO A 822 -28.80 16.58 25.04
C PRO A 822 -28.14 16.04 26.33
N ILE A 823 -28.94 15.51 27.26
CA ILE A 823 -28.55 14.71 28.42
C ILE A 823 -27.79 13.46 27.95
N ARG A 824 -26.48 13.59 27.80
CA ARG A 824 -25.60 12.49 27.39
C ARG A 824 -24.39 12.41 28.31
N ARG A 825 -24.48 11.48 29.25
CA ARG A 825 -23.41 10.76 29.96
C ARG A 825 -24.05 9.46 30.42
N ASP A 826 -23.30 8.37 30.49
CA ASP A 826 -23.83 7.16 31.14
C ASP A 826 -22.98 6.68 32.31
N GLY A 827 -23.55 5.84 33.14
CA GLY A 827 -22.80 4.74 33.70
C GLY A 827 -23.62 3.95 34.70
N TYR A 828 -24.93 3.72 34.48
CA TYR A 828 -25.88 3.18 35.47
C TYR A 828 -26.04 4.02 36.78
N THR A 829 -25.03 4.79 37.19
CA THR A 829 -24.90 5.50 38.47
C THR A 829 -24.40 6.95 38.33
N VAL A 830 -23.91 7.35 37.15
CA VAL A 830 -23.30 8.68 36.94
C VAL A 830 -24.32 9.67 36.38
N LYS A 831 -24.45 10.82 37.04
CA LYS A 831 -25.35 11.91 36.63
C LYS A 831 -24.79 12.66 35.41
N PRO A 832 -25.64 13.11 34.48
CA PRO A 832 -25.24 14.00 33.40
C PRO A 832 -24.72 15.32 33.97
N ARG A 833 -23.71 15.90 33.31
CA ARG A 833 -23.12 17.19 33.68
C ARG A 833 -23.47 18.22 32.61
N TYR A 834 -23.72 19.46 33.04
CA TYR A 834 -24.24 20.53 32.19
C TYR A 834 -23.24 21.69 32.09
N ASN A 835 -22.01 21.38 31.68
CA ASN A 835 -20.94 22.36 31.47
C ASN A 835 -20.77 22.80 30.00
N CYS A 836 -21.65 22.35 29.09
CA CYS A 836 -21.57 22.61 27.65
C CYS A 836 -22.70 23.54 27.19
N ARG A 837 -22.34 24.70 26.64
CA ARG A 837 -23.29 25.68 26.05
C ARG A 837 -23.57 25.38 24.58
N ASP A 838 -22.67 24.68 23.91
CA ASP A 838 -22.75 24.39 22.48
C ASP A 838 -23.62 23.17 22.13
N ALA A 839 -23.65 22.16 23.01
CA ALA A 839 -24.38 20.92 22.76
C ALA A 839 -25.87 21.11 22.45
N VAL A 840 -26.53 22.09 23.08
CA VAL A 840 -27.96 22.39 22.81
C VAL A 840 -28.18 22.93 21.40
N TRP A 841 -27.26 23.76 20.89
CA TRP A 841 -27.37 24.33 19.54
C TRP A 841 -27.07 23.28 18.47
N TYR A 842 -26.09 22.41 18.70
CA TYR A 842 -25.86 21.26 17.82
C TYR A 842 -27.02 20.27 17.85
N TRP A 843 -27.63 20.03 19.01
CA TRP A 843 -28.85 19.20 19.14
C TRP A 843 -30.01 19.77 18.32
N LEU A 844 -30.36 21.05 18.54
CA LEU A 844 -31.40 21.74 17.80
C LEU A 844 -31.13 21.69 16.28
N TYR A 845 -29.90 21.99 15.86
CA TYR A 845 -29.51 21.93 14.46
C TYR A 845 -29.57 20.52 13.89
N SER A 846 -29.25 19.48 14.67
CA SER A 846 -29.35 18.09 14.21
C SER A 846 -30.81 17.67 13.94
N ILE A 847 -31.77 18.21 14.71
CA ILE A 847 -33.21 18.02 14.46
C ILE A 847 -33.62 18.71 13.16
N VAL A 848 -33.18 19.96 12.95
CA VAL A 848 -33.40 20.69 11.69
C VAL A 848 -32.87 19.88 10.50
N MET A 849 -31.64 19.38 10.61
CA MET A 849 -31.02 18.58 9.56
C MET A 849 -31.77 17.28 9.30
N TYR A 850 -32.26 16.60 10.35
CA TYR A 850 -33.08 15.39 10.21
C TYR A 850 -34.38 15.70 9.45
N GLU A 851 -35.12 16.71 9.89
CA GLU A 851 -36.41 17.13 9.31
C GLU A 851 -36.26 17.55 7.83
N GLN A 852 -35.27 18.39 7.53
CA GLN A 852 -34.98 18.82 6.16
C GLN A 852 -34.57 17.65 5.27
N PHE A 853 -33.73 16.74 5.79
CA PHE A 853 -33.26 15.59 5.01
C PHE A 853 -34.42 14.67 4.65
N ILE A 854 -35.20 14.22 5.64
CA ILE A 854 -36.34 13.32 5.45
C ILE A 854 -37.39 13.94 4.53
N SER A 855 -37.70 15.23 4.69
CA SER A 855 -38.66 15.95 3.83
C SER A 855 -38.20 16.05 2.37
N SER A 856 -36.88 16.09 2.13
CA SER A 856 -36.32 16.22 0.79
C SER A 856 -36.19 14.88 0.04
N THR A 857 -36.21 13.75 0.75
CA THR A 857 -36.03 12.40 0.18
C THR A 857 -37.37 11.70 -0.02
N LYS A 858 -37.83 11.59 -1.27
CA LYS A 858 -39.01 10.77 -1.66
C LYS A 858 -38.85 9.26 -1.40
N GLU A 859 -37.63 8.81 -1.12
CA GLU A 859 -37.25 7.38 -0.95
C GLU A 859 -37.34 6.87 0.50
N CYS A 860 -37.80 7.68 1.46
CA CYS A 860 -38.00 7.25 2.84
C CYS A 860 -39.25 6.35 2.93
N CYS A 861 -39.14 5.10 2.49
CA CYS A 861 -40.09 4.03 2.83
C CYS A 861 -39.95 3.71 4.33
N LEU A 862 -40.45 4.60 5.19
CA LEU A 862 -40.78 4.24 6.56
C LEU A 862 -42.05 3.40 6.47
N GLU A 863 -41.93 2.07 6.56
CA GLU A 863 -43.08 1.18 6.64
C GLU A 863 -43.77 1.34 8.01
N GLY A 864 -45.06 1.71 7.99
CA GLY A 864 -45.89 1.93 9.18
C GLY A 864 -46.34 3.37 9.34
N ASP A 865 -47.31 3.62 10.23
CA ASP A 865 -47.98 4.91 10.52
C ASP A 865 -47.02 6.06 10.98
N ASP A 866 -45.70 5.88 10.89
CA ASP A 866 -44.61 6.81 11.21
C ASP A 866 -44.44 7.95 10.18
N SER A 867 -45.51 8.33 9.49
CA SER A 867 -45.57 9.54 8.64
C SER A 867 -45.56 10.86 9.43
N SER A 868 -45.40 10.77 10.75
CA SER A 868 -45.38 11.92 11.66
C SER A 868 -43.96 12.48 11.84
N SER A 869 -43.83 13.80 11.72
CA SER A 869 -42.62 14.57 12.01
C SER A 869 -41.98 14.15 13.34
N ILE A 870 -40.63 14.15 13.44
CA ILE A 870 -39.92 13.84 14.69
C ILE A 870 -40.28 14.84 15.80
N LEU A 871 -40.77 16.03 15.44
CA LEU A 871 -41.29 17.04 16.35
C LEU A 871 -42.40 16.51 17.28
N ASN A 872 -43.16 15.50 16.84
CA ASN A 872 -44.24 14.89 17.64
C ASN A 872 -43.78 13.68 18.47
N CYS A 873 -42.51 13.31 18.39
CA CYS A 873 -41.96 12.19 19.15
C CYS A 873 -42.07 12.48 20.66
N PRO A 874 -42.62 11.56 21.49
CA PRO A 874 -42.72 11.76 22.92
C PRO A 874 -41.33 11.70 23.59
N VAL A 875 -41.02 12.72 24.39
CA VAL A 875 -39.79 12.86 25.15
C VAL A 875 -40.12 12.89 26.63
N TYR A 876 -39.43 12.07 27.43
CA TYR A 876 -39.52 12.14 28.89
C TYR A 876 -38.57 13.20 29.44
N ARG A 877 -39.09 14.20 30.14
CA ARG A 877 -38.30 15.23 30.83
C ARG A 877 -37.73 14.66 32.13
N TRP A 878 -36.49 14.17 32.04
CA TRP A 878 -35.75 13.67 33.21
C TRP A 878 -35.46 14.73 34.27
N PHE A 879 -35.32 15.98 33.85
CA PHE A 879 -35.05 17.11 34.75
C PHE A 879 -35.97 18.29 34.41
N PRO A 880 -37.23 18.28 34.87
CA PRO A 880 -38.14 19.39 34.62
C PRO A 880 -37.62 20.73 35.16
N ASP A 881 -37.01 20.71 36.35
CA ASP A 881 -36.53 21.89 37.07
C ASP A 881 -35.15 21.59 37.71
N ASP A 882 -34.44 22.61 38.18
CA ASP A 882 -33.04 22.49 38.65
C ASP A 882 -32.86 21.63 39.92
N ASP A 883 -33.92 21.47 40.71
CA ASP A 883 -33.91 20.69 41.96
C ASP A 883 -34.54 19.29 41.82
N THR A 884 -35.08 18.93 40.66
CA THR A 884 -35.77 17.65 40.49
C THR A 884 -34.78 16.49 40.55
N VAL A 885 -35.13 15.44 41.31
CA VAL A 885 -34.47 14.14 41.21
C VAL A 885 -34.74 13.58 39.81
N GLY A 886 -33.68 13.32 39.06
CA GLY A 886 -33.76 12.87 37.67
C GLY A 886 -32.87 11.68 37.41
N TRP A 887 -32.41 11.54 36.17
CA TRP A 887 -31.57 10.42 35.75
C TRP A 887 -30.20 10.38 36.48
N PRO A 888 -29.70 9.21 36.94
CA PRO A 888 -30.32 7.88 36.86
C PRO A 888 -31.22 7.55 38.07
N ASP A 889 -31.12 8.32 39.16
CA ASP A 889 -31.72 8.02 40.47
C ASP A 889 -33.24 7.74 40.38
N GLU A 890 -34.00 8.60 39.70
CA GLU A 890 -35.47 8.44 39.56
C GLU A 890 -35.85 7.19 38.77
N TYR A 891 -35.04 6.82 37.77
CA TYR A 891 -35.27 5.61 36.98
C TYR A 891 -35.03 4.36 37.82
N LEU A 892 -33.96 4.36 38.64
CA LEU A 892 -33.61 3.24 39.50
C LEU A 892 -34.64 3.00 40.62
N THR A 893 -35.36 4.04 41.04
CA THR A 893 -36.43 3.95 42.05
C THR A 893 -37.82 3.71 41.45
N ASN A 894 -37.94 3.46 40.14
CA ASN A 894 -39.21 3.24 39.41
C ASN A 894 -40.29 4.30 39.68
N SER A 895 -39.89 5.56 39.93
CA SER A 895 -40.78 6.65 40.34
C SER A 895 -41.23 7.55 39.17
N LEU A 896 -41.54 6.94 38.01
CA LEU A 896 -41.81 7.66 36.75
C LEU A 896 -43.21 8.27 36.70
N SER A 897 -43.34 9.49 36.17
CA SER A 897 -44.64 10.18 36.02
C SER A 897 -44.96 10.51 34.56
N SER A 898 -46.16 10.13 34.12
CA SER A 898 -46.67 10.46 32.79
C SER A 898 -46.81 11.97 32.52
N GLN A 899 -46.87 12.80 33.58
CA GLN A 899 -46.93 14.27 33.46
C GLN A 899 -45.63 14.90 32.93
N ARG A 900 -44.52 14.15 32.89
CA ARG A 900 -43.22 14.63 32.37
C ARG A 900 -42.99 14.28 30.91
N ILE A 901 -43.97 13.70 30.22
CA ILE A 901 -43.87 13.39 28.79
C ILE A 901 -44.41 14.58 28.00
N GLN A 902 -43.60 15.09 27.07
CA GLN A 902 -44.01 16.12 26.12
C GLN A 902 -43.50 15.81 24.72
N PRO A 903 -44.14 16.33 23.66
CA PRO A 903 -43.59 16.27 22.31
C PRO A 903 -42.21 16.92 22.22
N LEU A 904 -41.39 16.46 21.27
CA LEU A 904 -40.06 17.02 21.04
C LEU A 904 -40.09 18.55 20.77
N HIS A 905 -41.08 19.05 20.02
CA HIS A 905 -41.18 20.49 19.73
C HIS A 905 -41.35 21.35 20.98
N GLU A 906 -42.07 20.88 22.01
CA GLU A 906 -42.21 21.58 23.30
C GLU A 906 -40.87 21.64 24.03
N THR A 907 -40.06 20.58 23.96
CA THR A 907 -38.71 20.57 24.54
C THR A 907 -37.77 21.53 23.83
N MET A 908 -37.90 21.62 22.50
CA MET A 908 -37.16 22.62 21.71
C MET A 908 -37.59 24.04 22.07
N GLN A 909 -38.91 24.27 22.19
CA GLN A 909 -39.47 25.57 22.55
C GLN A 909 -38.99 26.00 23.93
N GLU A 910 -39.02 25.10 24.91
CA GLU A 910 -38.52 25.34 26.26
C GLU A 910 -37.05 25.74 26.25
N ALA A 911 -36.20 25.02 25.50
CA ALA A 911 -34.78 25.35 25.39
C ALA A 911 -34.58 26.78 24.86
N LEU A 912 -35.27 27.17 23.79
CA LEU A 912 -35.19 28.51 23.20
C LEU A 912 -35.74 29.58 24.16
N GLN A 913 -36.87 29.30 24.80
CA GLN A 913 -37.53 30.19 25.76
C GLN A 913 -36.65 30.44 26.99
N ARG A 914 -35.95 29.41 27.51
CA ARG A 914 -35.01 29.57 28.63
C ARG A 914 -33.81 30.44 28.27
N HIS A 915 -33.27 30.31 27.05
CA HIS A 915 -32.18 31.20 26.59
C HIS A 915 -32.63 32.66 26.51
N ILE A 916 -33.88 32.92 26.11
CA ILE A 916 -34.44 34.27 26.04
C ILE A 916 -34.68 34.86 27.43
N ASN A 917 -35.19 34.06 28.37
CA ASN A 917 -35.40 34.48 29.75
C ASN A 917 -34.08 34.70 30.51
N GLY A 918 -33.00 34.06 30.05
CA GLY A 918 -31.72 34.01 30.74
C GLY A 918 -31.59 32.76 31.60
N ILE A 919 -30.49 32.05 31.41
CA ILE A 919 -30.11 30.84 32.15
C ILE A 919 -28.95 31.22 33.07
N GLU A 920 -29.13 30.99 34.36
CA GLU A 920 -28.09 31.16 35.37
C GLU A 920 -28.26 30.08 36.44
N PHE A 921 -27.26 29.21 36.59
CA PHE A 921 -27.24 28.18 37.62
C PHE A 921 -25.81 27.83 38.03
N ILE A 922 -25.67 27.19 39.19
CA ILE A 922 -24.44 26.53 39.61
C ILE A 922 -24.59 25.04 39.26
N GLU A 923 -23.59 24.44 38.62
CA GLU A 923 -23.64 23.03 38.24
C GLU A 923 -24.10 22.14 39.41
N ARG A 924 -25.05 21.24 39.15
CA ARG A 924 -25.52 20.29 40.16
C ARG A 924 -24.33 19.48 40.66
N ASN A 925 -24.22 19.33 41.98
CA ASN A 925 -23.10 18.64 42.63
C ASN A 925 -21.73 19.30 42.43
N ALA A 926 -21.68 20.63 42.18
CA ALA A 926 -20.44 21.39 42.05
C ALA A 926 -19.45 21.14 43.20
N GLY A 927 -18.17 21.07 42.84
CA GLY A 927 -17.07 20.78 43.75
C GLY A 927 -16.10 19.74 43.20
N PRO A 928 -15.04 19.41 43.96
CA PRO A 928 -13.97 18.52 43.52
C PRO A 928 -14.41 17.12 43.09
N THR A 929 -15.57 16.64 43.55
CA THR A 929 -16.13 15.34 43.15
C THR A 929 -16.73 15.34 41.74
N LEU A 930 -17.16 16.51 41.24
CA LEU A 930 -17.65 16.68 39.87
C LEU A 930 -16.54 17.06 38.90
N ASP A 931 -15.61 17.90 39.36
CA ASP A 931 -14.44 18.36 38.62
C ASP A 931 -13.31 18.70 39.60
N GLU A 932 -12.22 17.93 39.57
CA GLU A 932 -11.12 18.03 40.52
C GLU A 932 -10.20 19.25 40.30
N HIS A 933 -10.40 20.01 39.21
CA HIS A 933 -9.54 21.13 38.85
C HIS A 933 -10.29 22.46 38.75
N MET A 934 -11.55 22.43 38.33
CA MET A 934 -12.35 23.64 38.14
C MET A 934 -12.49 24.45 39.42
N LYS A 935 -12.30 25.76 39.31
CA LYS A 935 -12.50 26.71 40.41
C LYS A 935 -13.99 26.93 40.70
N PRO A 936 -14.38 27.36 41.91
CA PRO A 936 -15.78 27.65 42.26
C PRO A 936 -16.52 28.52 41.24
N GLU A 937 -15.84 29.53 40.68
CA GLU A 937 -16.38 30.45 39.67
C GLU A 937 -16.70 29.75 38.34
N GLY A 938 -15.96 28.69 38.00
CA GLY A 938 -16.15 27.92 36.77
C GLY A 938 -17.44 27.10 36.76
N PHE A 939 -17.91 26.66 37.94
CA PHE A 939 -19.17 25.93 38.08
C PHE A 939 -20.41 26.82 37.87
N LYS A 940 -20.24 28.15 37.86
CA LYS A 940 -21.32 29.08 37.54
C LYS A 940 -21.52 29.14 36.03
N VAL A 941 -22.64 28.59 35.56
CA VAL A 941 -23.01 28.56 34.15
C VAL A 941 -24.03 29.65 33.87
N GLN A 942 -23.75 30.46 32.85
CA GLN A 942 -24.64 31.52 32.37
C GLN A 942 -24.80 31.40 30.85
N ALA A 943 -26.03 31.51 30.36
CA ALA A 943 -26.34 31.57 28.93
C ALA A 943 -27.61 32.39 28.69
N ASN A 944 -27.59 33.32 27.75
CA ASN A 944 -28.73 34.15 27.39
C ASN A 944 -28.66 34.58 25.92
N ILE A 945 -29.67 35.32 25.46
CA ILE A 945 -29.68 36.00 24.16
C ILE A 945 -29.46 37.49 24.37
N ASP A 946 -28.48 38.07 23.68
CA ASP A 946 -28.33 39.53 23.63
C ASP A 946 -29.46 40.11 22.76
N LEU A 947 -30.41 40.80 23.38
CA LEU A 947 -31.60 41.31 22.70
C LEU A 947 -31.30 42.42 21.69
N ASN A 948 -30.12 43.03 21.70
CA ASN A 948 -29.73 44.04 20.71
C ASN A 948 -29.27 43.41 19.40
N THR A 949 -28.59 42.27 19.49
CA THR A 949 -27.96 41.59 18.33
C THR A 949 -28.65 40.30 17.94
N GLY A 950 -29.44 39.71 18.85
CA GLY A 950 -30.01 38.38 18.76
C GLY A 950 -29.02 37.25 19.07
N PHE A 951 -27.75 37.54 19.39
CA PHE A 951 -26.71 36.52 19.54
C PHE A 951 -26.88 35.69 20.82
N PRO A 952 -26.68 34.36 20.77
CA PRO A 952 -26.40 33.57 21.96
C PRO A 952 -25.13 34.09 22.63
N ARG A 953 -25.21 34.38 23.92
CA ARG A 953 -24.10 34.87 24.75
C ARG A 953 -24.04 34.04 26.03
N GLY A 954 -22.86 33.79 26.57
CA GLY A 954 -22.74 33.13 27.86
C GLY A 954 -21.34 32.67 28.21
N GLY A 955 -21.21 32.01 29.35
CA GLY A 955 -19.93 31.58 29.90
C GLY A 955 -19.23 32.66 30.73
N ASN A 956 -18.02 32.35 31.19
CA ASN A 956 -17.14 33.24 31.91
C ASN A 956 -15.68 32.80 31.73
N ALA A 957 -14.72 33.60 32.20
CA ALA A 957 -13.28 33.35 32.07
C ALA A 957 -12.78 32.02 32.68
N PHE A 958 -13.57 31.40 33.56
CA PHE A 958 -13.23 30.20 34.31
C PHE A 958 -13.99 28.94 33.85
N ASN A 959 -14.73 29.00 32.74
CA ASN A 959 -15.44 27.85 32.19
C ASN A 959 -15.11 27.52 30.73
N CYS A 960 -15.48 26.31 30.35
CA CYS A 960 -15.16 25.67 29.07
C CYS A 960 -16.44 25.28 28.31
N GLY A 961 -17.31 26.25 28.04
CA GLY A 961 -18.66 25.98 27.50
C GLY A 961 -18.74 25.58 26.02
N THR A 962 -17.64 25.52 25.29
CA THR A 962 -17.59 25.19 23.84
C THR A 962 -16.68 24.00 23.59
N TRP A 963 -16.66 23.44 22.38
CA TRP A 963 -15.81 22.29 22.04
C TRP A 963 -14.31 22.48 22.28
N MET A 964 -13.83 23.71 22.35
CA MET A 964 -12.48 24.01 22.80
C MET A 964 -12.43 24.05 24.34
N ASP A 965 -12.52 22.89 25.00
CA ASP A 965 -12.89 22.77 26.42
C ASP A 965 -11.78 22.36 27.40
N LYS A 966 -10.50 22.46 27.02
CA LYS A 966 -9.40 22.07 27.91
C LYS A 966 -9.34 22.93 29.18
N MET A 967 -9.62 22.31 30.33
CA MET A 967 -9.34 22.84 31.67
C MET A 967 -7.90 22.50 32.07
N GLY A 968 -7.11 23.49 32.50
CA GLY A 968 -5.74 23.28 32.95
C GLY A 968 -5.68 22.49 34.26
N SER A 969 -4.65 21.65 34.41
CA SER A 969 -4.53 20.69 35.51
C SER A 969 -3.12 20.56 36.11
N SER A 970 -2.14 21.35 35.63
CA SER A 970 -0.79 21.35 36.20
C SER A 970 -0.69 22.37 37.33
N SER A 971 -0.56 21.87 38.56
CA SER A 971 -0.19 22.68 39.71
C SER A 971 1.23 23.25 39.55
N LYS A 972 2.14 22.45 38.98
CA LYS A 972 3.55 22.79 38.78
C LYS A 972 3.76 23.96 37.82
N ALA A 973 3.01 24.00 36.72
CA ALA A 973 3.06 25.10 35.77
C ALA A 973 2.16 26.29 36.16
N GLY A 974 1.34 26.13 37.21
CA GLY A 974 0.40 27.16 37.67
C GLY A 974 -0.85 27.33 36.82
N ASN A 975 -1.18 26.37 35.95
CA ASN A 975 -2.34 26.44 35.05
C ASN A 975 -3.58 25.68 35.58
N GLN A 976 -3.48 25.02 36.74
CA GLN A 976 -4.58 24.28 37.35
C GLN A 976 -5.84 25.15 37.58
N GLY A 977 -6.98 24.68 37.07
CA GLY A 977 -8.27 25.35 37.20
C GLY A 977 -8.41 26.61 36.33
N ILE A 978 -7.51 26.80 35.36
CA ILE A 978 -7.58 27.87 34.36
C ILE A 978 -7.95 27.23 33.02
N PRO A 979 -9.05 27.65 32.36
CA PRO A 979 -9.35 27.24 30.99
C PRO A 979 -8.26 27.67 30.01
N ALA A 980 -7.89 26.79 29.08
CA ALA A 980 -6.95 27.14 28.03
C ALA A 980 -7.55 28.05 26.95
N THR A 981 -8.84 27.85 26.69
CA THR A 981 -9.60 28.53 25.63
C THR A 981 -11.01 28.85 26.13
N PRO A 982 -11.17 29.72 27.15
CA PRO A 982 -12.48 30.20 27.53
C PRO A 982 -13.05 31.02 26.36
N ARG A 983 -14.15 30.54 25.79
CA ARG A 983 -14.85 31.18 24.66
C ARG A 983 -16.18 31.73 25.12
N ASP A 984 -16.14 32.51 26.19
CA ASP A 984 -17.30 33.21 26.74
C ASP A 984 -17.72 34.38 25.84
N GLY A 985 -18.89 34.95 26.10
CA GLY A 985 -19.52 35.87 25.16
C GLY A 985 -20.25 35.12 24.04
N SER A 986 -20.23 35.68 22.83
CA SER A 986 -20.91 35.13 21.65
C SER A 986 -19.94 34.45 20.71
N ALA A 987 -19.80 33.12 20.86
CA ALA A 987 -18.99 32.27 20.00
C ALA A 987 -19.60 32.16 18.58
N VAL A 988 -18.76 32.29 17.55
CA VAL A 988 -19.20 32.43 16.14
C VAL A 988 -20.08 31.27 15.65
N GLU A 989 -19.77 30.03 16.04
CA GLU A 989 -20.52 28.86 15.62
C GLU A 989 -21.90 28.78 16.29
N LEU A 990 -22.04 29.27 17.52
CA LEU A 990 -23.33 29.27 18.22
C LEU A 990 -24.28 30.28 17.59
N VAL A 991 -23.76 31.43 17.15
CA VAL A 991 -24.55 32.43 16.41
C VAL A 991 -25.02 31.86 15.07
N GLY A 992 -24.13 31.16 14.34
CA GLY A 992 -24.47 30.49 13.09
C GLY A 992 -25.53 29.40 13.25
N LEU A 993 -25.36 28.52 14.23
CA LEU A 993 -26.32 27.47 14.56
C LEU A 993 -27.67 28.05 15.00
N ALA A 994 -27.66 29.09 15.84
CA ALA A 994 -28.88 29.76 16.27
C ALA A 994 -29.63 30.37 15.10
N TYR A 995 -28.93 31.04 14.18
CA TYR A 995 -29.56 31.59 12.98
C TYR A 995 -30.14 30.49 12.08
N ALA A 996 -29.41 29.38 11.87
CA ALA A 996 -29.91 28.25 11.08
C ALA A 996 -31.19 27.64 11.69
N VAL A 997 -31.21 27.46 13.01
CA VAL A 997 -32.39 26.94 13.74
C VAL A 997 -33.56 27.92 13.69
N VAL A 998 -33.34 29.18 14.08
CA VAL A 998 -34.42 30.20 14.16
C VAL A 998 -34.98 30.52 12.78
N SER A 999 -34.15 30.56 11.74
CA SER A 999 -34.61 30.77 10.35
C SER A 999 -35.47 29.59 9.87
N TRP A 1000 -35.05 28.36 10.16
CA TRP A 1000 -35.86 27.18 9.85
C TRP A 1000 -37.19 27.16 10.62
N LEU A 1001 -37.21 27.58 11.90
CA LEU A 1001 -38.44 27.71 12.68
C LEU A 1001 -39.38 28.76 12.08
N ALA A 1002 -38.84 29.89 11.62
CA ALA A 1002 -39.61 30.93 10.93
C ALA A 1002 -40.24 30.39 9.63
N GLU A 1003 -39.53 29.58 8.86
CA GLU A 1003 -40.06 28.95 7.65
C GLU A 1003 -41.10 27.87 7.99
N SER A 1004 -40.77 26.99 8.93
CA SER A 1004 -41.59 25.85 9.33
C SER A 1004 -42.93 26.26 9.92
N HIS A 1005 -42.95 27.31 10.74
CA HIS A 1005 -44.21 27.83 11.28
C HIS A 1005 -45.17 28.31 10.17
N ASN A 1006 -44.62 28.90 9.08
CA ASN A 1006 -45.38 29.52 8.00
C ASN A 1006 -45.81 28.57 6.85
N GLN A 1007 -45.30 27.34 6.77
CA GLN A 1007 -45.53 26.40 5.64
C GLN A 1007 -46.74 25.43 5.78
N GLY A 1008 -47.78 25.79 6.55
CA GLY A 1008 -49.02 24.98 6.66
C GLY A 1008 -50.07 25.29 5.56
N PRO A 1009 -51.00 24.37 5.22
CA PRO A 1009 -52.06 24.58 4.23
C PRO A 1009 -53.01 25.77 4.53
N ASN A 1010 -52.92 26.36 5.73
CA ASN A 1010 -53.63 27.55 6.18
C ASN A 1010 -52.72 28.46 7.06
N TYR A 1011 -51.52 28.80 6.60
CA TYR A 1011 -50.60 29.78 7.23
C TYR A 1011 -50.20 29.57 8.71
N SER A 1012 -50.49 28.41 9.31
CA SER A 1012 -49.97 27.96 10.61
C SER A 1012 -50.00 26.43 10.67
N GLY A 1013 -48.94 25.76 11.16
CA GLY A 1013 -49.13 24.42 11.73
C GLY A 1013 -48.02 23.37 11.72
N TYR A 1014 -46.86 23.54 11.06
CA TYR A 1014 -45.81 22.50 11.14
C TYR A 1014 -45.02 22.57 12.45
N TYR A 1015 -44.52 23.76 12.80
CA TYR A 1015 -44.02 24.06 14.14
C TYR A 1015 -45.07 24.90 14.90
N PRO A 1016 -45.58 24.44 16.07
CA PRO A 1016 -46.75 25.07 16.70
C PRO A 1016 -46.56 26.50 17.22
N HIS A 1017 -45.33 26.89 17.58
CA HIS A 1017 -45.07 28.18 18.21
C HIS A 1017 -44.67 29.26 17.18
N SER A 1018 -45.16 30.49 17.36
CA SER A 1018 -44.86 31.66 16.51
C SER A 1018 -43.57 32.42 16.89
N GLY A 1019 -43.06 32.18 18.10
CA GLY A 1019 -41.91 32.87 18.66
C GLY A 1019 -41.63 32.49 20.11
N VAL A 1020 -40.93 33.38 20.81
CA VAL A 1020 -40.55 33.28 22.24
C VAL A 1020 -41.04 34.52 22.99
N GLN A 1021 -41.38 34.36 24.25
CA GLN A 1021 -41.87 35.46 25.09
C GLN A 1021 -40.71 36.17 25.80
N LEU A 1022 -40.63 37.49 25.71
CA LEU A 1022 -39.65 38.28 26.46
C LEU A 1022 -40.12 38.45 27.92
N THR A 1023 -39.19 38.75 28.82
CA THR A 1023 -39.50 39.06 30.23
C THR A 1023 -40.39 40.30 30.38
N SER A 1024 -40.44 41.17 29.37
CA SER A 1024 -41.36 42.32 29.29
C SER A 1024 -42.81 41.95 28.94
N GLY A 1025 -43.09 40.68 28.63
CA GLY A 1025 -44.39 40.20 28.17
C GLY A 1025 -44.64 40.41 26.67
N LYS A 1026 -43.68 40.97 25.92
CA LYS A 1026 -43.74 41.09 24.46
C LYS A 1026 -43.24 39.80 23.80
N GLU A 1027 -43.93 39.33 22.77
CA GLU A 1027 -43.45 38.22 21.93
C GLU A 1027 -42.36 38.70 20.96
N LEU A 1028 -41.29 37.92 20.85
CA LEU A 1028 -40.27 38.02 19.80
C LEU A 1028 -40.52 36.88 18.80
N SER A 1029 -41.02 37.21 17.61
CA SER A 1029 -41.29 36.21 16.58
C SER A 1029 -39.99 35.62 16.02
N TRP A 1030 -40.06 34.39 15.47
CA TRP A 1030 -38.89 33.76 14.81
C TRP A 1030 -38.32 34.62 13.69
N LYS A 1031 -39.18 35.32 12.94
CA LYS A 1031 -38.76 36.18 11.84
C LYS A 1031 -38.02 37.43 12.34
N GLU A 1032 -38.50 38.04 13.43
CA GLU A 1032 -37.79 39.15 14.06
C GLU A 1032 -36.42 38.72 14.60
N TRP A 1033 -36.35 37.58 15.30
CA TRP A 1033 -35.09 37.08 15.84
C TRP A 1033 -34.08 36.70 14.75
N SER A 1034 -34.49 35.97 13.70
CA SER A 1034 -33.60 35.67 12.57
C SER A 1034 -33.11 36.93 11.86
N ASN A 1035 -33.96 37.97 11.70
CA ASN A 1035 -33.55 39.25 11.13
C ASN A 1035 -32.54 39.99 12.03
N LEU A 1036 -32.72 39.98 13.36
CA LEU A 1036 -31.76 40.57 14.31
C LEU A 1036 -30.38 39.92 14.17
N LEU A 1037 -30.36 38.58 14.19
CA LEU A 1037 -29.14 37.79 13.97
C LEU A 1037 -28.45 38.15 12.65
N LYS A 1038 -29.21 38.16 11.55
CA LYS A 1038 -28.69 38.43 10.21
C LYS A 1038 -28.11 39.83 10.06
N ASN A 1039 -28.84 40.84 10.52
CA ASN A 1039 -28.43 42.23 10.39
C ASN A 1039 -27.23 42.57 11.30
N SER A 1040 -27.08 41.86 12.42
CA SER A 1040 -26.02 42.11 13.39
C SER A 1040 -24.73 41.34 13.07
N PHE A 1041 -24.82 40.11 12.54
CA PHE A 1041 -23.70 39.17 12.41
C PHE A 1041 -22.45 39.80 11.77
N GLU A 1042 -22.53 40.21 10.50
CA GLU A 1042 -21.33 40.56 9.76
C GLU A 1042 -20.68 41.84 10.32
N SER A 1043 -21.47 42.82 10.78
CA SER A 1043 -20.94 44.06 11.37
C SER A 1043 -20.13 43.85 12.65
N HIS A 1044 -20.43 42.80 13.42
CA HIS A 1044 -19.73 42.49 14.67
C HIS A 1044 -18.57 41.51 14.46
N PHE A 1045 -18.74 40.51 13.59
CA PHE A 1045 -17.74 39.45 13.39
C PHE A 1045 -16.69 39.78 12.31
N TRP A 1046 -16.99 40.58 11.29
CA TRP A 1046 -16.03 40.88 10.22
C TRP A 1046 -14.95 41.87 10.68
N ILE A 1047 -13.68 41.53 10.41
CA ILE A 1047 -12.55 42.46 10.58
C ILE A 1047 -12.10 42.94 9.19
N PRO A 1048 -12.38 44.21 8.81
CA PRO A 1048 -12.03 44.71 7.48
C PRO A 1048 -10.52 44.78 7.22
N GLU A 1049 -10.10 44.51 5.99
CA GLU A 1049 -8.71 44.72 5.54
C GLU A 1049 -8.23 46.16 5.69
N SER A 1050 -9.17 47.11 5.57
CA SER A 1050 -8.93 48.54 5.74
C SER A 1050 -8.78 48.98 7.20
N THR A 1051 -8.89 48.07 8.19
CA THR A 1051 -8.76 48.44 9.61
C THR A 1051 -7.40 49.06 9.90
N LYS A 1052 -7.45 50.16 10.66
CA LYS A 1052 -6.28 50.90 11.16
C LYS A 1052 -6.06 50.69 12.66
N ASP A 1053 -6.92 49.91 13.32
CA ASP A 1053 -6.75 49.58 14.74
C ASP A 1053 -5.47 48.72 14.91
N PRO A 1054 -4.44 49.23 15.63
CA PRO A 1054 -3.19 48.51 15.87
C PRO A 1054 -3.40 47.10 16.44
N ASN A 1055 -4.44 46.90 17.26
CA ASN A 1055 -4.75 45.64 17.91
C ASN A 1055 -5.42 44.61 16.99
N LEU A 1056 -5.80 45.01 15.77
CA LEU A 1056 -6.44 44.12 14.78
C LEU A 1056 -5.55 43.92 13.55
N LEU A 1057 -4.35 44.53 13.51
CA LEU A 1057 -3.50 44.50 12.31
C LEU A 1057 -2.99 43.12 11.92
N TYR A 1058 -2.85 42.19 12.88
CA TYR A 1058 -2.32 40.84 12.65
C TYR A 1058 -3.35 39.88 12.03
N ASN A 1059 -4.64 40.19 12.17
CA ASN A 1059 -5.77 39.36 11.75
C ASN A 1059 -6.85 40.20 11.04
N LYS A 1060 -6.51 40.69 9.84
CA LYS A 1060 -7.44 41.43 8.97
C LYS A 1060 -8.03 40.55 7.88
N GLY A 1061 -9.20 40.93 7.37
CA GLY A 1061 -9.88 40.19 6.31
C GLY A 1061 -10.44 38.84 6.76
N ILE A 1062 -10.64 38.67 8.07
CA ILE A 1062 -11.14 37.44 8.69
C ILE A 1062 -12.40 37.71 9.50
N TYR A 1063 -13.03 36.63 9.97
CA TYR A 1063 -14.11 36.69 10.95
C TYR A 1063 -13.57 36.38 12.35
N ARG A 1064 -13.99 37.18 13.34
CA ARG A 1064 -13.74 36.97 14.77
C ARG A 1064 -14.17 35.57 15.20
N ASP A 1065 -13.48 35.03 16.18
CA ASP A 1065 -13.83 33.74 16.79
C ASP A 1065 -14.99 33.87 17.79
N SER A 1066 -15.05 35.01 18.49
CA SER A 1066 -16.12 35.36 19.42
C SER A 1066 -16.32 36.88 19.47
N VAL A 1067 -17.43 37.31 20.09
CA VAL A 1067 -17.72 38.72 20.37
C VAL A 1067 -18.05 38.89 21.85
N GLY A 1068 -17.33 39.79 22.52
CA GLY A 1068 -17.57 40.17 23.90
C GLY A 1068 -17.10 39.12 24.91
N SER A 1069 -16.03 38.37 24.60
CA SER A 1069 -15.38 37.47 25.55
C SER A 1069 -14.61 38.24 26.62
N SER A 1070 -14.46 37.62 27.80
CA SER A 1070 -13.69 38.18 28.91
C SER A 1070 -12.20 38.39 28.59
N GLY A 1071 -11.65 37.60 27.65
CA GLY A 1071 -10.24 37.68 27.23
C GLY A 1071 -9.94 38.84 26.28
N GLY A 1072 -10.94 39.44 25.64
CA GLY A 1072 -10.82 40.61 24.75
C GLY A 1072 -10.05 40.35 23.45
N TYR A 1073 -8.74 40.03 23.52
CA TYR A 1073 -7.92 39.70 22.35
C TYR A 1073 -8.31 38.36 21.71
N THR A 1074 -8.86 37.45 22.51
CA THR A 1074 -9.33 36.11 22.11
C THR A 1074 -10.43 36.18 21.05
N ASP A 1075 -11.25 37.24 21.06
CA ASP A 1075 -12.26 37.50 20.03
C ASP A 1075 -11.66 37.61 18.63
N ASN A 1076 -10.44 38.14 18.53
CA ASN A 1076 -9.79 38.48 17.26
C ASN A 1076 -8.84 37.38 16.73
N GLN A 1077 -8.85 36.20 17.35
CA GLN A 1077 -8.00 35.09 16.91
C GLN A 1077 -8.56 34.43 15.66
N LEU A 1078 -7.69 34.09 14.71
CA LEU A 1078 -8.05 33.28 13.56
C LEU A 1078 -8.11 31.81 13.99
N ARG A 1079 -9.33 31.26 14.01
CA ARG A 1079 -9.65 29.88 14.39
C ARG A 1079 -10.60 29.25 13.37
N PRO A 1080 -10.71 27.92 13.29
CA PRO A 1080 -11.56 27.26 12.29
C PRO A 1080 -13.07 27.33 12.60
N ASN A 1081 -13.50 27.94 13.71
CA ASN A 1081 -14.88 27.88 14.18
C ASN A 1081 -15.87 28.60 13.25
N PHE A 1082 -15.48 29.69 12.59
CA PHE A 1082 -16.35 30.42 11.66
C PHE A 1082 -16.75 29.58 10.43
N LEU A 1083 -15.98 28.52 10.12
CA LEU A 1083 -16.27 27.59 9.03
C LEU A 1083 -17.58 26.82 9.28
N ILE A 1084 -17.92 26.58 10.56
CA ILE A 1084 -19.20 25.96 10.94
C ILE A 1084 -20.34 26.89 10.52
N THR A 1085 -20.25 28.17 10.90
CA THR A 1085 -21.23 29.20 10.54
C THR A 1085 -21.37 29.37 9.03
N MET A 1086 -20.26 29.36 8.29
CA MET A 1086 -20.26 29.42 6.82
C MET A 1086 -21.02 28.27 6.17
N VAL A 1087 -21.01 27.08 6.78
CA VAL A 1087 -21.68 25.89 6.23
C VAL A 1087 -23.16 25.87 6.61
N VAL A 1088 -23.48 26.16 7.87
CA VAL A 1088 -24.85 26.03 8.39
C VAL A 1088 -25.71 27.25 8.07
N ALA A 1089 -25.09 28.43 7.86
CA ALA A 1089 -25.75 29.71 7.64
C ALA A 1089 -24.96 30.61 6.65
N PRO A 1090 -24.72 30.17 5.40
CA PRO A 1090 -23.94 30.93 4.41
C PRO A 1090 -24.49 32.34 4.11
N GLU A 1091 -25.78 32.56 4.29
CA GLU A 1091 -26.47 33.83 4.05
C GLU A 1091 -26.19 34.94 5.07
N LEU A 1092 -25.46 34.61 6.15
CA LEU A 1092 -24.93 35.61 7.08
C LEU A 1092 -23.70 36.35 6.52
N PHE A 1093 -23.11 35.86 5.43
CA PHE A 1093 -21.86 36.34 4.89
C PHE A 1093 -22.04 37.05 3.56
N THR A 1094 -21.29 38.15 3.37
CA THR A 1094 -21.02 38.67 2.03
C THR A 1094 -20.08 37.67 1.31
N PRO A 1095 -20.46 37.11 0.14
CA PRO A 1095 -19.70 36.02 -0.50
C PRO A 1095 -18.22 36.32 -0.76
N GLU A 1096 -17.88 37.54 -1.17
CA GLU A 1096 -16.50 37.95 -1.42
C GLU A 1096 -15.67 38.03 -0.14
N ARG A 1097 -16.27 38.48 0.97
CA ARG A 1097 -15.61 38.54 2.28
C ARG A 1097 -15.39 37.14 2.84
N ALA A 1098 -16.39 36.28 2.72
CA ALA A 1098 -16.28 34.87 3.09
C ALA A 1098 -15.16 34.17 2.32
N TRP A 1099 -15.10 34.39 1.01
CA TRP A 1099 -14.04 33.82 0.17
C TRP A 1099 -12.66 34.29 0.59
N ASN A 1100 -12.49 35.58 0.85
CA ASN A 1100 -11.22 36.12 1.36
C ASN A 1100 -10.79 35.47 2.68
N ALA A 1101 -11.72 35.33 3.63
CA ALA A 1101 -11.44 34.64 4.89
C ALA A 1101 -11.10 33.15 4.69
N LEU A 1102 -11.72 32.48 3.71
CA LEU A 1102 -11.41 31.10 3.35
C LEU A 1102 -10.01 30.95 2.73
N GLU A 1103 -9.56 31.89 1.91
CA GLU A 1103 -8.19 31.93 1.37
C GLU A 1103 -7.17 32.11 2.50
N ILE A 1104 -7.44 33.01 3.46
CA ILE A 1104 -6.58 33.18 4.63
C ILE A 1104 -6.57 31.92 5.50
N ALA A 1105 -7.72 31.28 5.72
CA ALA A 1105 -7.80 30.01 6.45
C ALA A 1105 -7.06 28.88 5.72
N GLN A 1106 -7.14 28.83 4.39
CA GLN A 1106 -6.37 27.89 3.59
C GLN A 1106 -4.87 28.04 3.90
N GLN A 1107 -4.36 29.26 3.87
CA GLN A 1107 -2.94 29.53 4.08
C GLN A 1107 -2.48 29.29 5.52
N ARG A 1108 -3.30 29.68 6.51
CA ARG A 1108 -2.86 29.80 7.91
C ARG A 1108 -3.40 28.74 8.87
N LEU A 1109 -4.47 28.04 8.48
CA LEU A 1109 -5.13 27.01 9.32
C LEU A 1109 -5.10 25.61 8.72
N THR A 1110 -4.86 25.43 7.41
CA THR A 1110 -4.86 24.06 6.87
C THR A 1110 -3.57 23.31 7.23
N GLY A 1111 -3.76 22.09 7.74
CA GLY A 1111 -2.73 21.06 7.83
C GLY A 1111 -2.91 20.00 6.73
N PRO A 1112 -2.09 18.94 6.74
CA PRO A 1112 -2.21 17.87 5.76
C PRO A 1112 -3.53 17.08 5.84
N PHE A 1113 -4.09 16.96 7.05
CA PHE A 1113 -5.32 16.20 7.32
C PHE A 1113 -6.34 17.03 8.13
N GLY A 1114 -5.86 17.73 9.16
CA GLY A 1114 -6.69 18.54 10.06
C GLY A 1114 -6.54 20.05 9.85
N MET A 1115 -7.40 20.82 10.51
CA MET A 1115 -7.32 22.27 10.64
C MET A 1115 -6.65 22.64 11.97
N CYS A 1116 -5.62 23.48 11.94
CA CYS A 1116 -5.04 24.07 13.14
C CYS A 1116 -6.14 24.78 13.95
N THR A 1117 -6.19 24.50 15.24
CA THR A 1117 -7.17 25.10 16.16
C THR A 1117 -6.92 26.58 16.46
N LEU A 1118 -5.71 27.05 16.19
CA LEU A 1118 -5.29 28.44 16.25
C LEU A 1118 -4.30 28.69 15.10
N SER A 1119 -4.33 29.90 14.52
CA SER A 1119 -3.39 30.31 13.48
C SER A 1119 -1.93 30.20 13.93
N ARG A 1120 -1.07 29.71 13.03
CA ARG A 1120 0.38 29.58 13.26
C ARG A 1120 1.08 30.92 13.52
N ASP A 1121 0.47 32.02 13.11
CA ASP A 1121 1.00 33.38 13.28
C ASP A 1121 0.66 33.98 14.66
N ASP A 1122 -0.16 33.30 15.47
CA ASP A 1122 -0.54 33.75 16.80
C ASP A 1122 0.50 33.35 17.86
N LEU A 1123 0.80 34.25 18.79
CA LEU A 1123 1.80 34.03 19.85
C LEU A 1123 1.44 32.86 20.78
N ALA A 1124 0.15 32.54 20.91
CA ALA A 1124 -0.34 31.42 21.71
C ALA A 1124 -0.27 30.07 20.96
N TYR A 1125 0.16 30.03 19.70
CA TYR A 1125 0.24 28.81 18.91
C TYR A 1125 1.24 27.80 19.50
N ARG A 1126 0.76 26.59 19.80
CA ARG A 1126 1.51 25.43 20.30
C ARG A 1126 0.98 24.15 19.65
N GLY A 1127 1.49 23.80 18.47
CA GLY A 1127 0.96 22.71 17.65
C GLY A 1127 1.22 21.26 18.10
N TYR A 1128 1.84 21.03 19.25
CA TYR A 1128 2.24 19.71 19.74
C TYR A 1128 1.55 19.35 21.06
N TYR A 1129 0.47 18.58 21.00
CA TYR A 1129 -0.22 18.09 22.18
C TYR A 1129 0.49 16.88 22.78
N ASP A 1130 0.81 16.99 24.07
CA ASP A 1130 1.30 15.89 24.91
C ASP A 1130 0.63 16.00 26.28
N ASN A 1131 -0.36 15.15 26.55
CA ASN A 1131 -1.12 15.22 27.80
C ASN A 1131 -0.30 14.76 29.02
N SER A 1132 0.79 14.02 28.78
CA SER A 1132 1.70 13.52 29.82
C SER A 1132 2.77 14.53 30.24
N ASN A 1133 2.95 15.62 29.49
CA ASN A 1133 3.95 16.66 29.78
C ASN A 1133 3.56 17.43 31.05
N ASP A 1134 4.30 17.25 32.16
CA ASP A 1134 4.12 18.05 33.39
C ASP A 1134 5.36 18.91 33.68
N SER A 1135 5.78 19.69 32.67
CA SER A 1135 6.85 20.69 32.78
C SER A 1135 6.37 21.95 33.52
N CYS A 1136 7.24 22.94 33.66
CA CYS A 1136 6.88 24.26 34.22
C CYS A 1136 6.32 25.23 33.15
N ASP A 1137 6.17 24.80 31.90
CA ASP A 1137 5.62 25.64 30.84
C ASP A 1137 4.09 25.66 30.92
N PHE A 1138 3.56 26.80 31.37
CA PHE A 1138 2.12 27.06 31.50
C PHE A 1138 1.32 26.70 30.25
N SER A 1139 1.88 26.95 29.06
CA SER A 1139 1.18 26.87 27.78
C SER A 1139 0.97 25.46 27.25
N ILE A 1140 1.72 24.47 27.75
CA ILE A 1140 1.69 23.07 27.26
C ILE A 1140 1.54 22.04 28.37
N ALA A 1141 1.83 22.40 29.62
CA ALA A 1141 1.77 21.45 30.72
C ALA A 1141 0.35 20.86 30.88
N ARG A 1142 0.31 19.54 31.04
CA ARG A 1142 -0.87 18.66 31.07
C ARG A 1142 -1.78 18.87 29.86
N GLY A 1143 -1.18 19.17 28.71
CA GLY A 1143 -1.88 19.34 27.45
C GLY A 1143 -2.74 20.61 27.38
N PHE A 1144 -2.35 21.68 28.08
CA PHE A 1144 -3.06 22.97 28.05
C PHE A 1144 -3.27 23.49 26.62
N ASN A 1145 -2.40 23.12 25.68
CA ASN A 1145 -2.50 23.50 24.27
C ASN A 1145 -3.43 22.66 23.39
N TYR A 1146 -4.31 21.81 23.95
CA TYR A 1146 -5.19 20.91 23.18
C TYR A 1146 -5.95 21.58 22.02
N HIS A 1147 -6.36 22.85 22.20
CA HIS A 1147 -7.01 23.69 21.20
C HIS A 1147 -6.24 24.97 20.86
N GLN A 1148 -4.91 24.98 21.02
CA GLN A 1148 -4.06 26.14 20.77
C GLN A 1148 -3.07 25.88 19.62
N GLY A 1149 -3.41 25.05 18.63
CA GLY A 1149 -2.53 24.76 17.51
C GLY A 1149 -2.61 23.36 16.92
N PRO A 1150 -2.89 22.28 17.69
CA PRO A 1150 -3.10 20.95 17.13
C PRO A 1150 -4.13 20.97 16.00
N GLU A 1151 -3.96 20.06 15.06
CA GLU A 1151 -4.71 19.98 13.80
C GLU A 1151 -5.88 19.02 13.95
N TRP A 1152 -7.10 19.53 14.06
CA TRP A 1152 -8.30 18.72 14.27
C TRP A 1152 -8.96 18.34 12.95
N LEU A 1153 -9.47 17.12 12.82
CA LEU A 1153 -9.94 16.62 11.51
C LEU A 1153 -11.42 16.96 11.21
N TRP A 1154 -12.29 17.01 12.22
CA TRP A 1154 -13.69 17.32 11.98
C TRP A 1154 -13.93 18.72 11.37
N PRO A 1155 -13.18 19.80 11.73
CA PRO A 1155 -13.32 21.10 11.08
C PRO A 1155 -12.84 21.09 9.62
N THR A 1156 -12.00 20.12 9.20
CA THR A 1156 -11.65 19.94 7.78
C THR A 1156 -12.89 19.65 6.95
N GLY A 1157 -13.86 18.88 7.48
CA GLY A 1157 -15.13 18.65 6.79
C GLY A 1157 -15.91 19.94 6.56
N TYR A 1158 -15.98 20.81 7.58
CA TYR A 1158 -16.61 22.13 7.47
C TYR A 1158 -15.85 23.07 6.52
N TYR A 1159 -14.52 23.07 6.55
CA TYR A 1159 -13.66 23.82 5.63
C TYR A 1159 -13.98 23.47 4.16
N LEU A 1160 -13.92 22.18 3.81
CA LEU A 1160 -14.15 21.73 2.44
C LEU A 1160 -15.56 22.08 1.96
N ARG A 1161 -16.57 21.94 2.82
CA ARG A 1161 -17.96 22.31 2.52
C ARG A 1161 -18.13 23.82 2.33
N ALA A 1162 -17.52 24.64 3.18
CA ALA A 1162 -17.54 26.09 3.06
C ALA A 1162 -16.88 26.54 1.74
N ARG A 1163 -15.71 25.99 1.40
CA ARG A 1163 -15.02 26.21 0.12
C ARG A 1163 -15.93 25.89 -1.07
N LEU A 1164 -16.55 24.71 -1.08
CA LEU A 1164 -17.45 24.29 -2.15
C LEU A 1164 -18.67 25.22 -2.29
N LYS A 1165 -19.33 25.56 -1.17
CA LYS A 1165 -20.50 26.44 -1.15
C LYS A 1165 -20.18 27.83 -1.70
N PHE A 1166 -19.16 28.50 -1.16
CA PHE A 1166 -18.85 29.87 -1.55
C PHE A 1166 -18.24 29.97 -2.96
N ALA A 1167 -17.46 28.97 -3.41
CA ALA A 1167 -17.02 28.89 -4.80
C ALA A 1167 -18.22 28.82 -5.76
N CYS A 1168 -19.22 28.00 -5.45
CA CYS A 1168 -20.44 27.90 -6.26
C CYS A 1168 -21.27 29.17 -6.24
N MET A 1169 -21.41 29.82 -5.07
CA MET A 1169 -22.13 31.10 -4.96
C MET A 1169 -21.47 32.20 -5.79
N LEU A 1170 -20.14 32.36 -5.68
CA LEU A 1170 -19.38 33.35 -6.44
C LEU A 1170 -19.38 33.05 -7.94
N GLY A 1171 -19.21 31.79 -8.32
CA GLY A 1171 -19.28 31.37 -9.72
C GLY A 1171 -20.63 31.64 -10.36
N LYS A 1172 -21.74 31.54 -9.61
CA LYS A 1172 -23.08 31.94 -10.05
C LYS A 1172 -23.28 33.45 -10.10
N PHE A 1173 -22.65 34.19 -9.18
CA PHE A 1173 -22.75 35.65 -9.09
C PHE A 1173 -22.02 36.36 -10.24
N ASP A 1174 -20.76 36.00 -10.50
CA ASP A 1174 -19.97 36.51 -11.63
C ASP A 1174 -19.15 35.36 -12.25
N PRO A 1175 -19.70 34.66 -13.26
CA PRO A 1175 -19.02 33.55 -13.92
C PRO A 1175 -17.70 33.93 -14.59
N LYS A 1176 -17.53 35.18 -15.06
CA LYS A 1176 -16.31 35.62 -15.74
C LYS A 1176 -15.16 35.77 -14.75
N LYS A 1177 -15.46 36.30 -13.56
CA LYS A 1177 -14.46 36.52 -12.52
C LYS A 1177 -14.16 35.24 -11.73
N TRP A 1178 -15.20 34.46 -11.40
CA TRP A 1178 -15.10 33.38 -10.41
C TRP A 1178 -15.42 31.98 -10.94
N GLY A 1179 -15.74 31.82 -12.22
CA GLY A 1179 -16.17 30.53 -12.79
C GLY A 1179 -15.14 29.40 -12.69
N HIS A 1180 -13.85 29.72 -12.50
CA HIS A 1180 -12.77 28.74 -12.30
C HIS A 1180 -12.77 28.13 -10.88
N LEU A 1181 -13.30 28.84 -9.87
CA LEU A 1181 -13.16 28.46 -8.46
C LEU A 1181 -13.76 27.10 -8.14
N THR A 1182 -14.90 26.73 -8.74
CA THR A 1182 -15.54 25.43 -8.49
C THR A 1182 -14.64 24.26 -8.90
N LEU A 1183 -13.90 24.40 -10.01
CA LEU A 1183 -12.97 23.39 -10.48
C LEU A 1183 -11.72 23.31 -9.60
N ASP A 1184 -11.18 24.47 -9.20
CA ASP A 1184 -10.01 24.54 -8.33
C ASP A 1184 -10.29 23.94 -6.95
N VAL A 1185 -11.43 24.28 -6.35
CA VAL A 1185 -11.88 23.70 -5.08
C VAL A 1185 -12.19 22.21 -5.22
N THR A 1186 -12.80 21.78 -6.33
CA THR A 1186 -12.99 20.34 -6.59
C THR A 1186 -11.66 19.61 -6.55
N THR A 1187 -10.64 20.16 -7.21
CA THR A 1187 -9.29 19.58 -7.26
C THR A 1187 -8.65 19.57 -5.86
N GLU A 1188 -8.81 20.63 -5.08
CA GLU A 1188 -8.36 20.71 -3.69
C GLU A 1188 -9.02 19.64 -2.81
N CYS A 1189 -10.34 19.50 -2.90
CA CYS A 1189 -11.11 18.47 -2.19
C CYS A 1189 -10.60 17.08 -2.55
N GLN A 1190 -10.43 16.78 -3.84
CA GLN A 1190 -9.91 15.49 -4.30
C GLN A 1190 -8.50 15.19 -3.75
N LYS A 1191 -7.59 16.18 -3.76
CA LYS A 1191 -6.25 16.03 -3.16
C LYS A 1191 -6.32 15.75 -1.66
N THR A 1192 -7.23 16.42 -0.95
CA THR A 1192 -7.43 16.20 0.49
C THR A 1192 -8.03 14.83 0.78
N PHE A 1193 -9.06 14.42 0.04
CA PHE A 1193 -9.66 13.10 0.14
C PHE A 1193 -8.67 11.96 -0.19
N ALA A 1194 -7.77 12.15 -1.17
CA ALA A 1194 -6.72 11.19 -1.48
C ALA A 1194 -5.75 10.99 -0.30
N ARG A 1195 -5.31 12.09 0.35
CA ARG A 1195 -4.47 12.04 1.56
C ARG A 1195 -5.19 11.34 2.72
N LEU A 1196 -6.46 11.65 2.93
CA LEU A 1196 -7.27 11.01 3.98
C LEU A 1196 -7.49 9.51 3.70
N ASN A 1197 -7.71 9.12 2.44
CA ASN A 1197 -7.81 7.71 2.06
C ASN A 1197 -6.51 6.96 2.36
N GLN A 1198 -5.35 7.55 2.00
CA GLN A 1198 -4.05 6.96 2.32
C GLN A 1198 -3.84 6.82 3.83
N ARG A 1199 -4.24 7.83 4.62
CA ARG A 1199 -4.17 7.76 6.10
C ARG A 1199 -5.05 6.63 6.63
N MET A 1200 -6.28 6.48 6.14
CA MET A 1200 -7.17 5.37 6.52
C MET A 1200 -6.59 4.00 6.17
N GLU A 1201 -6.07 3.82 4.94
CA GLU A 1201 -5.46 2.56 4.48
C GLU A 1201 -4.21 2.19 5.31
N SER A 1202 -3.43 3.18 5.73
CA SER A 1202 -2.24 2.96 6.56
C SER A 1202 -2.53 2.74 8.06
N SER A 1203 -3.73 3.10 8.52
CA SER A 1203 -4.09 3.00 9.94
C SER A 1203 -4.59 1.60 10.29
N GLN A 1204 -4.10 1.04 11.41
CA GLN A 1204 -4.63 -0.21 11.94
C GLN A 1204 -6.11 -0.11 12.32
N TRP A 1205 -6.59 1.10 12.63
CA TRP A 1205 -7.99 1.38 12.96
C TRP A 1205 -8.88 1.50 11.72
N CYS A 1206 -8.30 1.60 10.51
CA CYS A 1206 -9.03 1.79 9.25
C CYS A 1206 -10.07 2.93 9.36
N SER A 1207 -9.66 4.02 10.00
CA SER A 1207 -10.49 5.15 10.40
C SER A 1207 -9.67 6.45 10.36
N LEU A 1208 -10.27 7.57 10.76
CA LEU A 1208 -9.60 8.87 10.86
C LEU A 1208 -9.45 9.30 12.32
N PRO A 1209 -8.28 9.85 12.71
CA PRO A 1209 -8.05 10.29 14.07
C PRO A 1209 -8.87 11.53 14.43
N GLU A 1210 -8.93 11.82 15.72
CA GLU A 1210 -9.50 13.05 16.26
C GLU A 1210 -8.67 14.27 15.84
N LEU A 1211 -7.36 14.19 16.08
CA LEU A 1211 -6.42 15.24 15.78
C LEU A 1211 -5.04 14.70 15.40
N THR A 1212 -4.24 15.58 14.80
CA THR A 1212 -2.81 15.39 14.59
C THR A 1212 -2.04 16.53 15.23
N ASN A 1213 -0.78 16.29 15.54
CA ASN A 1213 0.15 17.38 15.86
C ASN A 1213 0.48 18.16 14.57
N ALA A 1214 1.25 19.24 14.73
CA ALA A 1214 1.63 20.12 13.64
C ALA A 1214 2.13 19.37 12.40
N ASN A 1215 1.66 19.79 11.22
CA ASN A 1215 2.00 19.23 9.91
C ASN A 1215 1.62 17.74 9.77
N GLY A 1216 0.48 17.33 10.34
CA GLY A 1216 -0.03 15.97 10.21
C GLY A 1216 0.76 14.91 10.99
N GLN A 1217 1.63 15.31 11.92
CA GLN A 1217 2.37 14.36 12.74
C GLN A 1217 1.43 13.58 13.67
N LEU A 1218 1.74 12.30 13.89
CA LEU A 1218 0.96 11.44 14.78
C LEU A 1218 0.91 12.03 16.19
N CYS A 1219 -0.28 12.07 16.78
CA CYS A 1219 -0.49 12.45 18.17
C CYS A 1219 -0.82 11.19 18.98
N LYS A 1220 0.11 10.77 19.86
CA LYS A 1220 -0.05 9.56 20.68
C LYS A 1220 -1.27 9.58 21.60
N ASP A 1221 -1.71 10.77 22.00
CA ASP A 1221 -2.83 10.99 22.92
C ASP A 1221 -4.17 11.21 22.16
N SER A 1222 -4.15 11.17 20.82
CA SER A 1222 -5.36 11.30 20.01
C SER A 1222 -6.11 9.98 19.95
N CYS A 1223 -7.44 10.02 19.95
CA CYS A 1223 -8.23 8.91 19.42
C CYS A 1223 -7.85 8.68 17.95
N GLU A 1224 -7.55 7.42 17.58
CA GLU A 1224 -7.17 7.05 16.21
C GLU A 1224 -8.38 6.80 15.30
N ALA A 1225 -9.55 6.58 15.90
CA ALA A 1225 -10.83 6.45 15.22
C ALA A 1225 -11.86 7.36 15.89
N GLN A 1226 -12.30 8.41 15.21
CA GLN A 1226 -13.16 9.43 15.81
C GLN A 1226 -14.41 9.72 14.97
N ALA A 1227 -15.57 9.71 15.62
CA ALA A 1227 -16.87 9.76 14.96
C ALA A 1227 -17.10 11.05 14.17
N TRP A 1228 -16.77 12.21 14.73
CA TRP A 1228 -16.98 13.50 14.04
C TRP A 1228 -16.02 13.72 12.88
N SER A 1229 -14.83 13.13 12.92
CA SER A 1229 -13.82 13.25 11.86
C SER A 1229 -14.32 12.48 10.65
N VAL A 1230 -14.72 11.23 10.85
CA VAL A 1230 -15.31 10.40 9.79
C VAL A 1230 -16.63 11.01 9.29
N GLY A 1231 -17.51 11.42 10.21
CA GLY A 1231 -18.81 12.00 9.88
C GLY A 1231 -18.71 13.27 9.04
N CYS A 1232 -17.94 14.27 9.49
CA CYS A 1232 -17.81 15.55 8.79
C CYS A 1232 -17.10 15.42 7.43
N ILE A 1233 -16.12 14.51 7.31
CA ILE A 1233 -15.46 14.22 6.02
C ILE A 1233 -16.43 13.52 5.06
N LEU A 1234 -17.27 12.60 5.55
CA LEU A 1234 -18.29 11.96 4.73
C LEU A 1234 -19.34 12.97 4.23
N GLU A 1235 -19.69 13.96 5.05
CA GLU A 1235 -20.54 15.09 4.64
C GLU A 1235 -19.91 15.94 3.53
N ALA A 1236 -18.62 16.24 3.64
CA ALA A 1236 -17.90 16.98 2.60
C ALA A 1236 -17.82 16.18 1.29
N LEU A 1237 -17.61 14.87 1.36
CA LEU A 1237 -17.59 14.00 0.18
C LEU A 1237 -18.97 13.91 -0.49
N TYR A 1238 -20.03 13.80 0.30
CA TYR A 1238 -21.40 13.85 -0.19
C TYR A 1238 -21.67 15.16 -0.92
N GLU A 1239 -21.31 16.30 -0.32
CA GLU A 1239 -21.47 17.60 -0.98
C GLU A 1239 -20.64 17.71 -2.25
N LEU A 1240 -19.40 17.23 -2.29
CA LEU A 1240 -18.60 17.23 -3.53
C LEU A 1240 -19.33 16.50 -4.67
N ILE A 1241 -19.88 15.31 -4.40
CA ILE A 1241 -20.56 14.49 -5.41
C ILE A 1241 -21.85 15.16 -5.91
N PHE A 1242 -22.65 15.71 -4.99
CA PHE A 1242 -23.99 16.23 -5.33
C PHE A 1242 -24.04 17.72 -5.66
N THR A 1243 -22.98 18.48 -5.38
CA THR A 1243 -22.85 19.89 -5.81
C THR A 1243 -22.44 20.00 -7.27
N GLN A 1244 -21.87 18.95 -7.88
CA GLN A 1244 -21.55 18.92 -9.32
C GLN A 1244 -22.76 18.66 -10.24
N ASN A 1245 -23.86 18.14 -9.69
CA ASN A 1245 -25.07 17.77 -10.44
C ASN A 1245 -26.19 18.83 -10.37
N LYS A 1246 -25.91 20.02 -9.82
CA LYS A 1246 -26.81 21.18 -9.70
C LYS A 1246 -26.08 22.46 -10.10
#